data_AF-A0AA37HHH9-F1
#
_entry.id   AF-A0AA37HHH9-F1
#
_cell.length_a   1.000
_cell.length_b   1.000
_cell.length_c   1.000
_cell.angle_alpha   90.00
_cell.angle_beta   90.00
_cell.angle_gamma   90.00
#
_symmetry.space_group_name_H-M   'P 1'
#
loop_
_entity.id
_entity.type
_entity.pdbx_description
1 polymer ?
#
loop_
_entity_poly.entity_id
_entity_poly.type
_entity_poly.pdbx_seq_one_letter_code
_entity_poly.pdbx_strand_id
1 'polypeptide(L)'
;MVERIGLHPGVRAPEQRARRSIVAALALAAETGRPWISYSRTRGWYAGGAHYPGCDYTYDTVVPAADELIEAGLVEEVRGLVREGGSGVQSRMRASPLFLERLGADLSIEHVGPGCHLIMRDEDGRMAPLPRTEEVHRMLKGMEAVNEGVHPLRLTVSRKADQSNWRFGPRQWAARKIGKDGCERWAYVLPTPHHYLIRILARGRVDCHGRLYGWYQGLPKLRRAELLLNDDPVAEPDFEHLHPTFLYTIAGIPLTYDPYDTQVIERDHTKLALNVAINAPGGRVGAIRALADHPKWRQEWKLDYRAAERAYDEVARLNAPISHFLGSDAGIRLMGLDSRMCIQVLKGCRKAGIPALPVHDSFIVPATKVGEVEAIMDRVLHETRIGISPGSSMISVKNILQAPRHGAAAAAASPLTAASGSGPGRKASAKGTAAKAISRSVQALPKAQARPVLPVVGEALPASWDLGARNLALVEDFQAAVRARHRKLAAGAAAGWGQAPTASERRLDLSQARGLAEWTAEQERSTGLCVAAGVPYALSDEARAKREKRLAGERERACRPRPPVRPRRPSTYWAKPEAPPAPVNAKLEATLPPIKAKLAPRPSTGLAALLRSRDPILVPEEQGPGWIADPRRRPDGITARAYDGVWRALGRVPSEPEGGHEPPSGPVATPRAAPGCAPYPSRPRA
;
A
#
# COMPACT_ATOMS: atom_id res chain seq x y z
N MET A 1 35.35 7.56 -13.05
CA MET A 1 35.28 6.83 -11.76
C MET A 1 35.37 5.32 -11.95
N VAL A 2 34.46 4.69 -12.72
CA VAL A 2 34.46 3.22 -12.94
C VAL A 2 35.79 2.69 -13.49
N GLU A 3 36.34 3.35 -14.52
CA GLU A 3 37.65 2.97 -15.07
C GLU A 3 38.81 3.23 -14.09
N ARG A 4 38.72 4.29 -13.26
CA ARG A 4 39.75 4.64 -12.25
C ARG A 4 39.89 3.54 -11.20
N ILE A 5 38.79 2.90 -10.81
CA ILE A 5 38.83 1.77 -9.87
C ILE A 5 39.25 0.45 -10.54
N GLY A 6 39.50 0.46 -11.86
CA GLY A 6 39.95 -0.70 -12.63
C GLY A 6 38.83 -1.60 -13.11
N LEU A 7 37.59 -1.11 -13.18
CA LEU A 7 36.46 -1.85 -13.74
C LEU A 7 36.15 -1.43 -15.18
N HIS A 8 35.68 -2.38 -15.96
CA HIS A 8 35.14 -2.09 -17.29
C HIS A 8 33.89 -1.21 -17.15
N PRO A 9 33.77 -0.11 -17.91
CA PRO A 9 32.64 0.80 -17.79
C PRO A 9 31.31 0.16 -18.20
N GLY A 10 31.33 -0.95 -18.94
CA GLY A 10 30.16 -1.61 -19.51
C GLY A 10 30.00 -1.28 -21.00
N VAL A 11 29.37 -2.18 -21.75
CA VAL A 11 29.25 -2.02 -23.21
C VAL A 11 28.01 -1.20 -23.57
N ARG A 12 26.91 -1.41 -22.84
CA ARG A 12 25.62 -0.76 -23.12
C ARG A 12 25.41 0.44 -22.21
N ALA A 13 24.75 1.48 -22.72
CA ALA A 13 24.50 2.71 -21.95
C ALA A 13 23.80 2.48 -20.59
N PRO A 14 22.76 1.61 -20.45
CA PRO A 14 22.18 1.28 -19.14
C PRO A 14 23.17 0.63 -18.18
N GLU A 15 24.02 -0.27 -18.68
CA GLU A 15 25.05 -0.91 -17.87
C GLU A 15 26.07 0.10 -17.37
N GLN A 16 26.48 1.03 -18.25
CA GLN A 16 27.39 2.11 -17.88
C GLN A 16 26.80 3.02 -16.81
N ARG A 17 25.53 3.41 -16.93
CA ARG A 17 24.85 4.23 -15.93
C ARG A 17 24.70 3.50 -14.60
N ALA A 18 24.25 2.24 -14.61
CA ALA A 18 24.13 1.43 -13.40
C ALA A 18 25.47 1.28 -12.67
N ARG A 19 26.56 0.96 -13.38
CA ARG A 19 27.90 0.85 -12.80
C ARG A 19 28.37 2.17 -12.20
N ARG A 20 28.20 3.29 -12.92
CA ARG A 20 28.56 4.63 -12.42
C ARG A 20 27.81 4.96 -11.13
N SER A 21 26.49 4.72 -11.09
CA SER A 21 25.70 4.99 -9.92
C SER A 21 26.02 4.06 -8.75
N ILE A 22 26.34 2.78 -8.99
CA ILE A 22 26.80 1.86 -7.93
C ILE A 22 28.11 2.35 -7.31
N VAL A 23 29.08 2.75 -8.14
CA VAL A 23 30.36 3.30 -7.68
C VAL A 23 30.16 4.61 -6.91
N ALA A 24 29.31 5.51 -7.39
CA ALA A 24 28.97 6.74 -6.69
C ALA A 24 28.31 6.45 -5.33
N ALA A 25 27.35 5.52 -5.28
CA ALA A 25 26.67 5.14 -4.05
C ALA A 25 27.62 4.51 -3.01
N LEU A 26 28.60 3.70 -3.45
CA LEU A 26 29.64 3.16 -2.59
C LEU A 26 30.54 4.26 -2.01
N ALA A 27 30.95 5.22 -2.85
CA ALA A 27 31.77 6.35 -2.42
C ALA A 27 31.02 7.23 -1.41
N LEU A 28 29.76 7.56 -1.70
CA LEU A 28 28.89 8.31 -0.79
C LEU A 28 28.66 7.56 0.52
N ALA A 29 28.41 6.26 0.48
CA ALA A 29 28.21 5.48 1.70
C ALA A 29 29.48 5.47 2.58
N ALA A 30 30.66 5.38 1.96
CA ALA A 30 31.94 5.38 2.67
C ALA A 30 32.25 6.68 3.43
N GLU A 31 31.66 7.81 3.02
CA GLU A 31 31.75 9.10 3.74
C GLU A 31 30.94 9.13 5.05
N THR A 32 30.18 8.07 5.35
CA THR A 32 29.26 8.03 6.48
C THR A 32 29.64 7.01 7.54
N GLY A 33 29.04 7.13 8.73
CA GLY A 33 29.03 6.05 9.72
C GLY A 33 28.23 4.81 9.30
N ARG A 34 27.75 4.72 8.04
CA ARG A 34 26.94 3.63 7.49
C ARG A 34 27.44 3.23 6.08
N PRO A 35 28.62 2.59 5.98
CA PRO A 35 29.28 2.37 4.69
C PRO A 35 28.64 1.32 3.78
N TRP A 36 27.48 0.77 4.15
CA TRP A 36 26.83 -0.33 3.44
C TRP A 36 25.69 0.13 2.54
N ILE A 37 25.73 -0.28 1.27
CA ILE A 37 24.60 -0.20 0.35
C ILE A 37 23.97 -1.60 0.16
N SER A 38 22.66 -1.65 -0.10
CA SER A 38 21.92 -2.90 -0.26
C SER A 38 21.50 -3.11 -1.72
N TYR A 39 21.49 -4.36 -2.17
CA TYR A 39 21.04 -4.73 -3.52
C TYR A 39 20.40 -6.12 -3.51
N SER A 40 19.53 -6.39 -4.48
CA SER A 40 18.89 -7.70 -4.62
C SER A 40 19.65 -8.59 -5.59
N ARG A 41 19.78 -9.88 -5.25
CA ARG A 41 20.26 -10.92 -6.16
C ARG A 41 19.13 -11.78 -6.73
N THR A 42 17.89 -11.27 -6.71
CA THR A 42 16.73 -11.96 -7.29
C THR A 42 16.20 -11.20 -8.51
N ARG A 43 15.98 -11.90 -9.63
CA ARG A 43 15.44 -11.30 -10.87
C ARG A 43 14.09 -10.59 -10.63
N GLY A 44 13.21 -11.22 -9.85
CA GLY A 44 11.88 -10.69 -9.54
C GLY A 44 11.88 -9.33 -8.82
N TRP A 45 12.97 -8.95 -8.13
CA TRP A 45 13.09 -7.62 -7.53
C TRP A 45 13.11 -6.49 -8.57
N TYR A 46 13.71 -6.77 -9.73
CA TYR A 46 13.95 -5.79 -10.79
C TYR A 46 12.87 -5.79 -11.87
N ALA A 47 11.94 -6.74 -11.86
CA ALA A 47 10.94 -6.95 -12.91
C ALA A 47 10.07 -5.71 -13.20
N GLY A 48 9.90 -4.82 -12.21
CA GLY A 48 9.09 -3.61 -12.33
C GLY A 48 9.80 -2.34 -12.80
N GLY A 49 11.14 -2.33 -12.81
CA GLY A 49 11.92 -1.12 -13.08
C GLY A 49 11.84 -0.65 -14.53
N ALA A 50 11.77 -1.60 -15.47
CA ALA A 50 11.76 -1.32 -16.92
C ALA A 50 10.59 -0.43 -17.41
N HIS A 51 9.57 -0.23 -16.58
CA HIS A 51 8.43 0.63 -16.88
C HIS A 51 8.71 2.13 -16.70
N TYR A 52 9.80 2.48 -16.01
CA TYR A 52 10.14 3.87 -15.69
C TYR A 52 11.32 4.35 -16.54
N PRO A 53 11.21 5.52 -17.19
CA PRO A 53 12.31 6.12 -17.91
C PRO A 53 13.56 6.27 -17.02
N GLY A 54 14.72 5.86 -17.54
CA GLY A 54 16.00 5.96 -16.82
C GLY A 54 16.20 4.92 -15.71
N CYS A 55 15.35 3.90 -15.58
CA CYS A 55 15.59 2.80 -14.65
C CYS A 55 16.62 1.82 -15.21
N ASP A 56 17.89 2.13 -14.99
CA ASP A 56 19.02 1.31 -15.45
C ASP A 56 19.40 0.19 -14.48
N TYR A 57 18.80 0.18 -13.28
CA TYR A 57 19.01 -0.85 -12.26
C TYR A 57 18.16 -2.08 -12.58
N THR A 58 18.75 -3.03 -13.27
CA THR A 58 18.15 -4.33 -13.57
C THR A 58 18.98 -5.44 -12.96
N TYR A 59 18.44 -6.65 -12.93
CA TYR A 59 19.22 -7.82 -12.50
C TYR A 59 20.51 -7.96 -13.32
N ASP A 60 20.39 -7.78 -14.65
CA ASP A 60 21.47 -7.99 -15.62
C ASP A 60 22.46 -6.81 -15.67
N THR A 61 22.24 -5.73 -14.92
CA THR A 61 23.21 -4.63 -14.77
C THR A 61 23.78 -4.57 -13.36
N VAL A 62 22.96 -4.76 -12.32
CA VAL A 62 23.39 -4.61 -10.92
C VAL A 62 24.17 -5.83 -10.44
N VAL A 63 23.68 -7.04 -10.70
CA VAL A 63 24.32 -8.26 -10.15
C VAL A 63 25.70 -8.49 -10.78
N PRO A 64 25.89 -8.40 -12.12
CA PRO A 64 27.21 -8.51 -12.71
C PRO A 64 28.18 -7.41 -12.23
N ALA A 65 27.72 -6.16 -12.11
CA ALA A 65 28.55 -5.08 -11.60
C ALA A 65 28.99 -5.32 -10.14
N ALA A 66 28.10 -5.84 -9.30
CA ALA A 66 28.42 -6.21 -7.93
C ALA A 66 29.42 -7.39 -7.89
N ASP A 67 29.23 -8.42 -8.71
CA ASP A 67 30.12 -9.58 -8.77
C ASP A 67 31.53 -9.18 -9.21
N GLU A 68 31.67 -8.33 -10.23
CA GLU A 68 32.98 -7.82 -10.66
C GLU A 68 33.67 -6.98 -9.58
N LEU A 69 32.91 -6.15 -8.84
CA LEU A 69 33.44 -5.40 -7.70
C LEU A 69 33.96 -6.34 -6.60
N ILE A 70 33.24 -7.44 -6.34
CA ILE A 70 33.61 -8.45 -5.33
C ILE A 70 34.85 -9.21 -5.77
N GLU A 71 34.88 -9.72 -7.00
CA GLU A 71 36.01 -10.47 -7.57
C GLU A 71 37.28 -9.61 -7.61
N ALA A 72 37.16 -8.32 -7.89
CA ALA A 72 38.28 -7.38 -7.88
C ALA A 72 38.76 -6.98 -6.47
N GLY A 73 38.11 -7.44 -5.39
CA GLY A 73 38.42 -7.05 -4.01
C GLY A 73 38.12 -5.58 -3.69
N LEU A 74 37.28 -4.93 -4.51
CA LEU A 74 36.93 -3.51 -4.38
C LEU A 74 35.78 -3.29 -3.39
N VAL A 75 35.04 -4.36 -3.05
CA VAL A 75 33.99 -4.29 -2.04
C VAL A 75 34.05 -5.48 -1.09
N GLU A 76 33.57 -5.25 0.12
CA GLU A 76 33.25 -6.32 1.06
C GLU A 76 31.75 -6.64 0.94
N GLU A 77 31.38 -7.90 0.70
CA GLU A 77 29.98 -8.34 0.62
C GLU A 77 29.54 -9.07 1.88
N VAL A 78 28.34 -8.75 2.38
CA VAL A 78 27.56 -9.67 3.21
C VAL A 78 26.40 -10.19 2.36
N ARG A 79 26.50 -11.46 1.98
CA ARG A 79 25.49 -12.09 1.11
C ARG A 79 24.20 -12.34 1.86
N GLY A 80 23.10 -11.90 1.25
CA GLY A 80 21.76 -12.10 1.76
C GLY A 80 21.34 -13.57 1.67
N LEU A 81 20.88 -14.17 2.77
CA LEU A 81 20.28 -15.50 2.75
C LEU A 81 18.83 -15.38 2.26
N VAL A 82 18.50 -16.04 1.15
CA VAL A 82 17.10 -16.29 0.76
C VAL A 82 16.59 -17.45 1.61
N ARG A 83 15.65 -17.20 2.51
CA ARG A 83 15.01 -18.28 3.27
C ARG A 83 13.99 -18.99 2.38
N GLU A 84 13.81 -20.30 2.58
CA GLU A 84 12.67 -21.03 2.02
C GLU A 84 11.37 -20.28 2.40
N GLY A 85 10.51 -20.02 1.41
CA GLY A 85 9.32 -19.17 1.56
C GLY A 85 9.55 -17.68 1.31
N GLY A 86 10.65 -17.28 0.65
CA GLY A 86 10.79 -15.98 -0.01
C GLY A 86 11.19 -14.80 0.88
N SER A 87 11.37 -15.00 2.19
CA SER A 87 11.82 -13.93 3.10
C SER A 87 13.33 -13.94 3.30
N GLY A 88 14.03 -13.41 2.29
CA GLY A 88 15.47 -13.25 2.36
C GLY A 88 15.92 -11.97 3.07
N VAL A 89 17.13 -11.99 3.63
CA VAL A 89 17.89 -10.75 3.86
C VAL A 89 18.49 -10.34 2.51
N GLN A 90 18.43 -9.07 2.13
CA GLN A 90 19.08 -8.60 0.90
C GLN A 90 20.61 -8.64 1.05
N SER A 91 21.32 -8.81 -0.07
CA SER A 91 22.78 -8.64 -0.07
C SER A 91 23.12 -7.18 0.20
N ARG A 92 24.26 -6.97 0.84
CA ARG A 92 24.83 -5.63 1.03
C ARG A 92 26.32 -5.64 0.75
N MET A 93 26.81 -4.52 0.26
CA MET A 93 28.24 -4.30 -0.01
C MET A 93 28.70 -2.95 0.52
N ARG A 94 29.98 -2.85 0.86
CA ARG A 94 30.65 -1.58 1.22
C ARG A 94 31.98 -1.44 0.49
N ALA A 95 32.41 -0.21 0.26
CA ALA A 95 33.71 0.07 -0.33
C ALA A 95 34.84 -0.51 0.53
N SER A 96 35.80 -1.21 -0.09
CA SER A 96 37.03 -1.64 0.56
C SER A 96 38.06 -0.48 0.61
N PRO A 97 39.11 -0.57 1.45
CA PRO A 97 40.20 0.39 1.41
C PRO A 97 40.83 0.56 0.01
N LEU A 98 40.98 -0.55 -0.73
CA LEU A 98 41.51 -0.56 -2.10
C LEU A 98 40.61 0.23 -3.06
N PHE A 99 39.28 0.14 -2.92
CA PHE A 99 38.36 0.94 -3.71
C PHE A 99 38.55 2.43 -3.48
N LEU A 100 38.68 2.85 -2.22
CA LEU A 100 38.87 4.26 -1.88
C LEU A 100 40.22 4.78 -2.37
N GLU A 101 41.29 3.97 -2.23
CA GLU A 101 42.62 4.29 -2.73
C GLU A 101 42.60 4.53 -4.26
N ARG A 102 42.02 3.60 -5.03
CA ARG A 102 41.94 3.74 -6.49
C ARG A 102 41.00 4.85 -6.95
N LEU A 103 39.91 5.05 -6.21
CA LEU A 103 38.95 6.10 -6.54
C LEU A 103 39.55 7.50 -6.30
N GLY A 104 40.43 7.64 -5.30
CA GLY A 104 41.13 8.88 -4.96
C GLY A 104 40.24 9.93 -4.29
N ALA A 105 40.84 11.08 -3.93
CA ALA A 105 40.16 12.13 -3.16
C ALA A 105 39.20 13.00 -3.99
N ASP A 106 39.44 13.15 -5.29
CA ASP A 106 38.61 13.96 -6.18
C ASP A 106 37.44 13.14 -6.76
N LEU A 107 36.27 13.34 -6.15
CA LEU A 107 35.00 12.70 -6.51
C LEU A 107 34.11 13.68 -7.27
N SER A 108 34.15 13.63 -8.60
CA SER A 108 33.19 14.31 -9.47
C SER A 108 31.89 13.52 -9.54
N ILE A 109 30.98 13.75 -8.58
CA ILE A 109 29.64 13.16 -8.56
C ILE A 109 28.64 14.23 -9.01
N GLU A 110 27.99 13.98 -10.13
CA GLU A 110 26.85 14.78 -10.61
C GLU A 110 25.56 14.19 -10.04
N HIS A 111 24.60 15.06 -9.73
CA HIS A 111 23.26 14.65 -9.34
C HIS A 111 22.33 14.73 -10.55
N VAL A 112 21.72 13.62 -10.95
CA VAL A 112 20.59 13.60 -11.89
C VAL A 112 19.35 13.13 -11.14
N GLY A 113 18.30 13.92 -11.29
CA GLY A 113 17.00 13.60 -10.72
C GLY A 113 16.38 12.34 -11.32
N PRO A 114 15.26 11.88 -10.75
CA PRO A 114 14.55 10.71 -11.24
C PRO A 114 13.99 10.97 -12.65
N GLY A 115 14.00 9.93 -13.49
CA GLY A 115 13.40 10.01 -14.83
C GLY A 115 11.86 10.09 -14.80
N CYS A 116 11.23 9.82 -13.65
CA CYS A 116 9.80 9.97 -13.44
C CYS A 116 9.51 10.36 -11.99
N HIS A 117 8.73 11.41 -11.78
CA HIS A 117 8.36 11.91 -10.44
C HIS A 117 7.10 11.23 -9.86
N LEU A 118 6.54 10.25 -10.56
CA LEU A 118 5.40 9.46 -10.11
C LEU A 118 5.73 7.97 -10.22
N ILE A 119 5.66 7.25 -9.11
CA ILE A 119 5.98 5.82 -9.05
C ILE A 119 4.75 5.05 -8.60
N MET A 120 4.45 3.95 -9.27
CA MET A 120 3.42 2.98 -8.87
C MET A 120 4.09 1.73 -8.28
N ARG A 121 3.58 1.29 -7.13
CA ARG A 121 3.89 -0.02 -6.55
C ARG A 121 2.67 -0.92 -6.59
N ASP A 122 2.86 -2.22 -6.79
CA ASP A 122 1.82 -3.24 -6.76
C ASP A 122 1.41 -3.65 -5.32
N GLU A 123 0.61 -4.71 -5.18
CA GLU A 123 0.18 -5.24 -3.87
C GLU A 123 1.35 -5.79 -3.04
N ASP A 124 2.41 -6.26 -3.70
CA ASP A 124 3.62 -6.79 -3.06
C ASP A 124 4.66 -5.68 -2.76
N GLY A 125 4.36 -4.44 -3.14
CA GLY A 125 5.25 -3.30 -2.99
C GLY A 125 6.37 -3.22 -4.04
N ARG A 126 6.31 -4.04 -5.10
CA ARG A 126 7.24 -3.96 -6.24
C ARG A 126 6.82 -2.84 -7.18
N MET A 127 7.76 -2.30 -7.94
CA MET A 127 7.43 -1.31 -8.98
C MET A 127 6.50 -1.94 -10.02
N ALA A 128 5.52 -1.16 -10.48
CA ALA A 128 4.53 -1.58 -11.47
C ALA A 128 4.36 -0.48 -12.52
N PRO A 129 3.90 -0.80 -13.74
CA PRO A 129 3.65 0.22 -14.75
C PRO A 129 2.55 1.18 -14.31
N LEU A 130 2.70 2.46 -14.68
CA LEU A 130 1.64 3.44 -14.52
C LEU A 130 0.49 3.14 -15.49
N PRO A 131 -0.77 3.07 -15.02
CA PRO A 131 -1.93 2.92 -15.90
C PRO A 131 -2.00 4.08 -16.91
N ARG A 132 -2.31 3.78 -18.17
CA ARG A 132 -2.52 4.79 -19.22
C ARG A 132 -3.92 5.39 -19.11
N THR A 133 -4.14 6.20 -18.08
CA THR A 133 -5.40 6.90 -17.84
C THR A 133 -5.21 8.40 -17.80
N GLU A 134 -6.27 9.14 -18.12
CA GLU A 134 -6.27 10.60 -18.03
C GLU A 134 -6.01 11.10 -16.60
N GLU A 135 -6.45 10.36 -15.58
CA GLU A 135 -6.16 10.68 -14.18
C GLU A 135 -4.66 10.64 -13.88
N VAL A 136 -3.97 9.59 -14.32
CA VAL A 136 -2.51 9.45 -14.16
C VAL A 136 -1.77 10.53 -14.94
N HIS A 137 -2.23 10.88 -16.15
CA HIS A 137 -1.66 11.97 -16.94
C HIS A 137 -1.74 13.31 -16.21
N ARG A 138 -2.88 13.62 -15.57
CA ARG A 138 -3.02 14.82 -14.73
C ARG A 138 -2.12 14.77 -13.50
N MET A 139 -1.90 13.60 -12.91
CA MET A 139 -0.98 13.45 -11.78
C MET A 139 0.46 13.71 -12.18
N LEU A 140 0.89 13.26 -13.37
CA LEU A 140 2.23 13.55 -13.92
C LEU A 140 2.42 15.06 -14.12
N LYS A 141 1.49 15.73 -14.81
CA LYS A 141 1.51 17.21 -14.95
C LYS A 141 1.46 17.93 -13.60
N GLY A 142 0.71 17.40 -12.65
CA GLY A 142 0.65 17.93 -11.29
C GLY A 142 2.01 17.85 -10.59
N MET A 143 2.75 16.76 -10.79
CA MET A 143 4.10 16.61 -10.24
C MET A 143 5.11 17.53 -10.92
N GLU A 144 5.02 17.75 -12.23
CA GLU A 144 5.82 18.76 -12.94
C GLU A 144 5.61 20.14 -12.31
N ALA A 145 4.35 20.56 -12.17
CA ALA A 145 3.97 21.83 -11.57
C ALA A 145 4.44 21.99 -10.10
N VAL A 146 4.40 20.91 -9.31
CA VAL A 146 4.94 20.91 -7.95
C VAL A 146 6.45 21.06 -7.95
N ASN A 147 7.14 20.31 -8.82
CA ASN A 147 8.60 20.33 -8.90
C ASN A 147 9.13 21.66 -9.42
N GLU A 148 8.47 22.30 -10.39
CA GLU A 148 8.75 23.68 -10.80
C GLU A 148 8.70 24.65 -9.61
N GLY A 149 7.74 24.46 -8.70
CA GLY A 149 7.58 25.33 -7.52
C GLY A 149 8.63 25.12 -6.45
N VAL A 150 9.10 23.89 -6.23
CA VAL A 150 10.09 23.59 -5.18
C VAL A 150 11.53 23.71 -5.67
N HIS A 151 11.78 23.56 -6.97
CA HIS A 151 13.11 23.60 -7.58
C HIS A 151 13.97 24.81 -7.18
N PRO A 152 13.46 26.06 -7.19
CA PRO A 152 14.27 27.25 -6.87
C PRO A 152 14.45 27.48 -5.37
N LEU A 153 13.77 26.70 -4.51
CA LEU A 153 13.85 26.88 -3.07
C LEU A 153 15.24 26.51 -2.57
N ARG A 154 15.69 27.14 -1.48
CA ARG A 154 16.95 26.82 -0.82
C ARG A 154 16.71 26.48 0.63
N LEU A 155 17.20 25.32 1.07
CA LEU A 155 17.31 24.97 2.48
C LEU A 155 18.75 25.14 2.96
N THR A 156 18.94 25.90 4.02
CA THR A 156 20.22 26.03 4.73
C THR A 156 20.03 25.77 6.22
N VAL A 157 21.11 25.44 6.94
CA VAL A 157 21.06 25.35 8.41
C VAL A 157 21.32 26.73 8.98
N SER A 158 20.49 27.18 9.91
CA SER A 158 20.65 28.47 10.57
C SER A 158 22.00 28.55 11.29
N ARG A 159 22.70 29.68 11.15
CA ARG A 159 23.92 29.95 11.92
C ARG A 159 23.67 30.02 13.44
N LYS A 160 22.42 30.28 13.85
CA LYS A 160 22.01 30.28 15.26
C LYS A 160 21.75 28.88 15.81
N ALA A 161 21.65 27.87 14.94
CA ALA A 161 21.49 26.49 15.39
C ALA A 161 22.75 26.05 16.14
N ASP A 162 22.57 25.19 17.14
CA ASP A 162 23.70 24.57 17.82
C ASP A 162 24.43 23.63 16.84
N GLN A 163 25.63 24.06 16.44
CA GLN A 163 26.44 23.39 15.43
C GLN A 163 26.89 21.99 15.88
N SER A 164 26.88 21.69 17.19
CA SER A 164 27.17 20.32 17.68
C SER A 164 26.11 19.30 17.24
N ASN A 165 24.93 19.77 16.84
CA ASN A 165 23.84 18.93 16.34
C ASN A 165 23.94 18.62 14.83
N TRP A 166 24.93 19.19 14.15
CA TRP A 166 25.10 19.08 12.71
C TRP A 166 26.50 18.63 12.35
N ARG A 167 26.61 17.77 11.33
CA ARG A 167 27.88 17.44 10.68
C ARG A 167 27.68 17.60 9.18
N PHE A 168 28.55 18.39 8.57
CA PHE A 168 28.54 18.65 7.14
C PHE A 168 29.71 17.91 6.51
N GLY A 169 29.41 16.88 5.73
CA GLY A 169 30.34 16.30 4.78
C GLY A 169 30.31 17.07 3.45
N PRO A 170 31.18 16.72 2.49
CA PRO A 170 31.24 17.39 1.18
C PRO A 170 29.90 17.38 0.42
N ARG A 171 29.12 16.30 0.59
CA ARG A 171 27.86 16.08 -0.13
C ARG A 171 26.68 15.72 0.78
N GLN A 172 26.93 15.47 2.06
CA GLN A 172 25.94 14.90 2.97
C GLN A 172 25.85 15.69 4.26
N TRP A 173 24.66 15.72 4.84
CA TRP A 173 24.42 16.30 6.15
C TRP A 173 24.05 15.18 7.11
N ALA A 174 24.60 15.23 8.31
CA ALA A 174 24.15 14.40 9.42
C ALA A 174 23.55 15.31 10.49
N ALA A 175 22.32 15.00 10.91
CA ALA A 175 21.61 15.71 11.95
C ALA A 175 21.44 14.82 13.18
N ARG A 176 21.82 15.36 14.34
CA ARG A 176 21.77 14.65 15.62
C ARG A 176 20.33 14.39 16.05
N LYS A 177 20.05 13.16 16.48
CA LYS A 177 18.77 12.67 17.00
C LYS A 177 19.02 11.96 18.33
N ILE A 178 18.47 12.49 19.41
CA ILE A 178 18.47 11.80 20.71
C ILE A 178 17.14 11.05 20.82
N GLY A 179 17.21 9.72 20.97
CA GLY A 179 16.01 8.92 21.20
C GLY A 179 15.45 9.13 22.60
N LYS A 180 14.19 8.74 22.84
CA LYS A 180 13.60 8.79 24.20
C LYS A 180 14.33 7.87 25.19
N ASP A 181 15.02 6.86 24.67
CA ASP A 181 15.94 5.98 25.38
C ASP A 181 17.28 6.65 25.77
N GLY A 182 17.45 7.94 25.46
CA GLY A 182 18.69 8.69 25.68
C GLY A 182 19.82 8.34 24.70
N CYS A 183 19.59 7.38 23.79
CA CYS A 183 20.59 6.96 22.83
C CYS A 183 20.75 8.00 21.72
N GLU A 184 21.98 8.46 21.54
CA GLU A 184 22.34 9.34 20.43
C GLU A 184 22.43 8.57 19.12
N ARG A 185 21.76 9.11 18.10
CA ARG A 185 21.76 8.62 16.73
C ARG A 185 21.95 9.80 15.77
N TRP A 186 22.35 9.49 14.54
CA TRP A 186 22.52 10.48 13.48
C TRP A 186 21.67 10.12 12.27
N ALA A 187 20.87 11.09 11.81
CA ALA A 187 20.10 11.01 10.59
C ALA A 187 20.92 11.60 9.45
N TYR A 188 21.22 10.80 8.44
CA TYR A 188 22.02 11.21 7.28
C TYR A 188 21.09 11.52 6.11
N VAL A 189 21.30 12.66 5.48
CA VAL A 189 20.59 13.09 4.28
C VAL A 189 21.59 13.52 3.21
N LEU A 190 21.18 13.43 1.95
CA LEU A 190 21.94 13.87 0.80
C LEU A 190 21.21 15.05 0.15
N PRO A 191 21.55 16.30 0.51
CA PRO A 191 21.00 17.46 -0.15
C PRO A 191 21.30 17.42 -1.65
N THR A 192 20.29 17.72 -2.43
CA THR A 192 20.38 17.78 -3.89
C THR A 192 20.65 19.22 -4.34
N PRO A 193 21.34 19.47 -5.47
CA PRO A 193 21.58 20.82 -5.97
C PRO A 193 20.31 21.63 -6.21
N HIS A 194 19.22 20.93 -6.56
CA HIS A 194 17.88 21.49 -6.66
C HIS A 194 16.88 20.55 -6.00
N HIS A 195 15.81 21.09 -5.40
CA HIS A 195 14.77 20.26 -4.80
C HIS A 195 13.85 19.67 -5.87
N TYR A 196 13.49 18.41 -5.66
CA TYR A 196 12.40 17.75 -6.37
C TYR A 196 11.72 16.79 -5.40
N LEU A 197 10.50 16.42 -5.75
CA LEU A 197 9.65 15.51 -5.01
C LEU A 197 9.26 14.35 -5.91
N ILE A 198 9.26 13.16 -5.32
CA ILE A 198 8.72 11.94 -5.93
C ILE A 198 7.42 11.59 -5.22
N ARG A 199 6.41 11.26 -5.99
CA ARG A 199 5.12 10.79 -5.48
C ARG A 199 5.00 9.28 -5.67
N ILE A 200 4.74 8.55 -4.59
CA ILE A 200 4.67 7.07 -4.64
C ILE A 200 3.23 6.62 -4.42
N LEU A 201 2.66 5.88 -5.37
CA LEU A 201 1.37 5.19 -5.30
C LEU A 201 1.57 3.73 -4.91
N ALA A 202 0.55 3.09 -4.37
CA ALA A 202 0.62 1.71 -3.88
C ALA A 202 -0.53 0.83 -4.39
N ARG A 203 -0.34 -0.49 -4.33
CA ARG A 203 -1.35 -1.52 -4.66
C ARG A 203 -1.90 -1.44 -6.08
N GLY A 204 -1.12 -0.90 -7.02
CA GLY A 204 -1.57 -0.71 -8.40
C GLY A 204 -2.72 0.28 -8.53
N ARG A 205 -2.96 1.14 -7.51
CA ARG A 205 -4.09 2.07 -7.48
C ARG A 205 -3.65 3.50 -7.21
N VAL A 206 -4.36 4.43 -7.87
CA VAL A 206 -4.14 5.88 -7.76
C VAL A 206 -4.71 6.49 -6.48
N ASP A 207 -5.60 5.76 -5.80
CA ASP A 207 -6.26 6.17 -4.55
C ASP A 207 -5.62 5.58 -3.29
N CYS A 208 -4.46 4.92 -3.43
CA CYS A 208 -3.71 4.31 -2.35
C CYS A 208 -2.33 4.96 -2.23
N HIS A 209 -1.97 5.36 -1.02
CA HIS A 209 -0.72 6.04 -0.69
C HIS A 209 -0.62 7.44 -1.34
N GLY A 210 0.28 7.65 -2.29
CA GLY A 210 0.43 8.91 -3.00
C GLY A 210 1.28 9.97 -2.29
N ARG A 211 1.85 9.71 -1.11
CA ARG A 211 2.68 10.71 -0.42
C ARG A 211 3.86 11.20 -1.27
N LEU A 212 4.24 12.46 -1.06
CA LEU A 212 5.39 13.11 -1.69
C LEU A 212 6.61 12.96 -0.80
N TYR A 213 7.76 12.71 -1.43
CA TYR A 213 9.05 12.45 -0.77
C TYR A 213 10.12 13.39 -1.29
N GLY A 214 10.85 14.00 -0.35
CA GLY A 214 12.04 14.82 -0.60
C GLY A 214 13.10 14.56 0.46
N TRP A 215 14.37 14.89 0.16
CA TRP A 215 15.51 14.52 1.01
C TRP A 215 15.41 15.07 2.45
N TYR A 216 14.86 16.27 2.62
CA TYR A 216 14.75 16.97 3.90
C TYR A 216 13.79 16.28 4.89
N GLN A 217 12.89 15.42 4.39
CA GLN A 217 11.98 14.65 5.25
C GLN A 217 12.73 13.65 6.14
N GLY A 218 13.94 13.25 5.74
CA GLY A 218 14.82 12.38 6.55
C GLY A 218 15.41 13.05 7.79
N LEU A 219 15.31 14.38 7.91
CA LEU A 219 15.79 15.11 9.07
C LEU A 219 14.80 14.97 10.26
N PRO A 220 15.30 14.83 11.51
CA PRO A 220 14.44 14.85 12.70
C PRO A 220 13.63 16.14 12.80
N LYS A 221 12.39 16.08 13.33
CA LYS A 221 11.50 17.25 13.46
C LYS A 221 12.19 18.44 14.14
N LEU A 222 12.87 18.21 15.26
CA LEU A 222 13.60 19.25 15.98
C LEU A 222 14.70 19.90 15.14
N ARG A 223 15.35 19.12 14.27
CA ARG A 223 16.41 19.59 13.38
C ARG A 223 15.86 20.31 12.16
N ARG A 224 14.67 19.93 11.67
CA ARG A 224 13.98 20.68 10.61
C ARG A 224 13.63 22.11 11.04
N ALA A 225 13.30 22.30 12.31
CA ALA A 225 13.02 23.63 12.88
C ALA A 225 14.25 24.57 12.93
N GLU A 226 15.46 24.03 12.74
CA GLU A 226 16.71 24.80 12.70
C GLU A 226 17.10 25.21 11.27
N LEU A 227 16.31 24.83 10.27
CA LEU A 227 16.54 25.20 8.88
C LEU A 227 16.09 26.63 8.60
N LEU A 228 16.63 27.19 7.52
CA LEU A 228 16.12 28.38 6.86
C LEU A 228 15.60 27.98 5.48
N LEU A 229 14.45 28.52 5.09
CA LEU A 229 13.88 28.38 3.75
C LEU A 229 14.02 29.70 3.02
N ASN A 230 14.83 29.73 1.97
CA ASN A 230 15.24 30.96 1.28
C ASN A 230 15.79 32.01 2.26
N ASP A 231 16.61 31.56 3.21
CA ASP A 231 17.25 32.39 4.25
C ASP A 231 16.31 32.89 5.37
N ASP A 232 15.01 32.56 5.31
CA ASP A 232 14.04 32.85 6.37
C ASP A 232 13.89 31.70 7.39
N PRO A 233 13.76 32.00 8.71
CA PRO A 233 13.43 30.99 9.71
C PRO A 233 12.15 30.24 9.36
N VAL A 234 12.13 28.93 9.58
CA VAL A 234 10.99 28.09 9.20
C VAL A 234 10.07 27.78 10.37
N ALA A 235 8.83 27.47 10.04
CA ALA A 235 7.88 26.78 10.88
C ALA A 235 7.29 25.59 10.12
N GLU A 236 6.72 24.63 10.85
CA GLU A 236 6.12 23.41 10.28
C GLU A 236 4.66 23.26 10.78
N PRO A 237 3.70 24.06 10.26
CA PRO A 237 2.27 23.83 10.49
C PRO A 237 1.88 22.42 10.02
N ASP A 238 1.03 21.76 10.80
CA ASP A 238 0.64 20.35 10.67
C ASP A 238 -0.86 20.19 10.88
N PHE A 239 -1.48 19.20 10.24
CA PHE A 239 -2.89 18.91 10.46
C PHE A 239 -3.10 18.19 11.79
N GLU A 240 -4.05 18.67 12.58
CA GLU A 240 -4.43 18.00 13.81
C GLU A 240 -5.24 16.72 13.51
N HIS A 241 -4.77 15.57 14.01
CA HIS A 241 -5.52 14.31 14.00
C HIS A 241 -6.03 13.87 12.61
N LEU A 242 -5.29 14.13 11.53
CA LEU A 242 -5.82 14.10 10.16
C LEU A 242 -6.58 12.81 9.79
N HIS A 243 -5.98 11.64 10.01
CA HIS A 243 -6.62 10.35 9.70
C HIS A 243 -7.87 10.07 10.55
N PRO A 244 -7.85 10.20 11.89
CA PRO A 244 -9.08 10.22 12.69
C PRO A 244 -10.12 11.19 12.16
N THR A 245 -9.77 12.46 11.90
CA THR A 245 -10.69 13.49 11.38
C THR A 245 -11.39 13.05 10.10
N PHE A 246 -10.68 12.40 9.17
CA PHE A 246 -11.30 11.81 7.98
C PHE A 246 -12.30 10.72 8.36
N LEU A 247 -11.89 9.73 9.16
CA LEU A 247 -12.74 8.60 9.54
C LEU A 247 -14.03 9.06 10.24
N TYR A 248 -13.92 10.03 11.14
CA TYR A 248 -15.08 10.66 11.81
C TYR A 248 -16.00 11.35 10.80
N THR A 249 -15.42 12.14 9.89
CA THR A 249 -16.18 12.80 8.83
C THR A 249 -16.92 11.79 7.94
N ILE A 250 -16.27 10.67 7.59
CA ILE A 250 -16.85 9.57 6.81
C ILE A 250 -17.95 8.85 7.59
N ALA A 251 -17.84 8.76 8.92
CA ALA A 251 -18.89 8.26 9.80
C ALA A 251 -20.05 9.27 9.97
N GLY A 252 -19.93 10.49 9.44
CA GLY A 252 -20.92 11.56 9.58
C GLY A 252 -20.94 12.20 10.97
N ILE A 253 -19.88 12.03 11.75
CA ILE A 253 -19.78 12.50 13.14
C ILE A 253 -18.61 13.49 13.24
N PRO A 254 -18.79 14.69 13.80
CA PRO A 254 -17.67 15.60 14.01
C PRO A 254 -16.74 15.05 15.10
N LEU A 255 -15.42 15.13 14.89
CA LEU A 255 -14.43 14.87 15.93
C LEU A 255 -14.32 16.12 16.80
N THR A 256 -14.76 16.04 18.06
CA THR A 256 -14.81 17.16 19.01
C THR A 256 -13.90 16.97 20.23
N TYR A 257 -13.06 15.94 20.20
CA TYR A 257 -12.17 15.57 21.30
C TYR A 257 -10.87 15.00 20.72
N ASP A 258 -9.85 14.83 21.58
CA ASP A 258 -8.59 14.23 21.19
C ASP A 258 -8.76 12.70 21.02
N PRO A 259 -8.64 12.15 19.80
CA PRO A 259 -8.83 10.71 19.55
C PRO A 259 -7.70 9.84 20.12
N TYR A 260 -6.65 10.44 20.67
CA TYR A 260 -5.52 9.78 21.33
C TYR A 260 -5.56 9.89 22.85
N ASP A 261 -6.48 10.65 23.45
CA ASP A 261 -6.58 10.78 24.89
C ASP A 261 -7.62 9.84 25.48
N THR A 262 -7.15 8.69 25.97
CA THR A 262 -8.01 7.70 26.64
C THR A 262 -8.15 7.97 28.13
N GLN A 263 -7.38 8.90 28.69
CA GLN A 263 -7.21 9.15 30.13
C GLN A 263 -6.68 7.98 30.97
N VAL A 264 -6.62 6.76 30.40
CA VAL A 264 -6.16 5.54 31.07
C VAL A 264 -4.76 5.13 30.60
N ILE A 265 -4.47 5.36 29.33
CA ILE A 265 -3.22 4.96 28.69
C ILE A 265 -2.48 6.21 28.22
N GLU A 266 -1.16 6.22 28.40
CA GLU A 266 -0.32 7.32 27.93
C GLU A 266 -0.64 7.65 26.46
N ARG A 267 -0.89 8.93 26.20
CA ARG A 267 -1.31 9.43 24.88
C ARG A 267 -0.43 8.94 23.73
N ASP A 268 0.88 8.83 23.96
CA ASP A 268 1.83 8.33 22.95
C ASP A 268 1.59 6.85 22.59
N HIS A 269 1.27 6.02 23.59
CA HIS A 269 0.90 4.62 23.39
C HIS A 269 -0.43 4.52 22.63
N THR A 270 -1.43 5.32 23.02
CA THR A 270 -2.73 5.39 22.33
C THR A 270 -2.57 5.85 20.88
N LYS A 271 -1.76 6.88 20.62
CA LYS A 271 -1.48 7.39 19.27
C LYS A 271 -0.84 6.32 18.39
N LEU A 272 0.15 5.59 18.92
CA LEU A 272 0.73 4.46 18.18
C LEU A 272 -0.31 3.36 17.94
N ALA A 273 -1.08 2.98 18.97
CA ALA A 273 -2.09 1.94 18.89
C ALA A 273 -3.18 2.26 17.86
N LEU A 274 -3.73 3.47 17.85
CA LEU A 274 -4.73 3.90 16.87
C LEU A 274 -4.15 3.92 15.45
N ASN A 275 -2.96 4.48 15.25
CA ASN A 275 -2.32 4.51 13.93
C ASN A 275 -2.00 3.10 13.42
N VAL A 276 -1.52 2.20 14.28
CA VAL A 276 -1.28 0.80 13.92
C VAL A 276 -2.60 0.10 13.60
N ALA A 277 -3.64 0.29 14.42
CA ALA A 277 -4.94 -0.32 14.22
C ALA A 277 -5.59 0.10 12.90
N ILE A 278 -5.50 1.37 12.50
CA ILE A 278 -6.02 1.86 11.22
C ILE A 278 -5.29 1.22 10.01
N ASN A 279 -4.00 0.95 10.14
CA ASN A 279 -3.16 0.41 9.05
C ASN A 279 -3.09 -1.13 9.02
N ALA A 280 -3.33 -1.81 10.14
CA ALA A 280 -3.22 -3.25 10.21
C ALA A 280 -4.40 -3.93 9.49
N PRO A 281 -4.16 -4.98 8.70
CA PRO A 281 -5.22 -5.88 8.26
C PRO A 281 -5.51 -6.96 9.31
N GLY A 282 -6.62 -7.69 9.15
CA GLY A 282 -6.92 -8.86 9.98
C GLY A 282 -7.68 -8.57 11.27
N GLY A 283 -8.39 -7.44 11.32
CA GLY A 283 -9.25 -7.07 12.44
C GLY A 283 -8.48 -6.86 13.74
N ARG A 284 -9.15 -7.05 14.87
CA ARG A 284 -8.58 -6.89 16.22
C ARG A 284 -7.30 -7.71 16.42
N VAL A 285 -7.30 -8.99 16.05
CA VAL A 285 -6.16 -9.89 16.27
C VAL A 285 -4.93 -9.43 15.48
N GLY A 286 -5.12 -9.06 14.21
CA GLY A 286 -4.05 -8.55 13.37
C GLY A 286 -3.47 -7.24 13.90
N ALA A 287 -4.34 -6.32 14.33
CA ALA A 287 -3.94 -5.03 14.90
C ALA A 287 -3.17 -5.16 16.22
N ILE A 288 -3.65 -5.99 17.17
CA ILE A 288 -2.96 -6.22 18.45
C ILE A 288 -1.58 -6.82 18.21
N ARG A 289 -1.49 -7.83 17.33
CA ARG A 289 -0.20 -8.45 16.99
C ARG A 289 0.76 -7.44 16.35
N ALA A 290 0.26 -6.66 15.38
CA ALA A 290 1.06 -5.62 14.74
C ALA A 290 1.57 -4.58 15.75
N LEU A 291 0.76 -4.22 16.75
CA LEU A 291 1.16 -3.30 17.83
C LEU A 291 2.17 -3.95 18.77
N ALA A 292 1.90 -5.16 19.26
CA ALA A 292 2.75 -5.86 20.20
C ALA A 292 4.16 -6.14 19.66
N ASP A 293 4.26 -6.36 18.36
CA ASP A 293 5.55 -6.60 17.69
C ASP A 293 6.18 -5.32 17.13
N HIS A 294 5.53 -4.17 17.27
CA HIS A 294 6.08 -2.89 16.85
C HIS A 294 7.37 -2.57 17.63
N PRO A 295 8.50 -2.19 17.00
CA PRO A 295 9.77 -1.96 17.70
C PRO A 295 9.66 -0.92 18.82
N LYS A 296 8.91 0.17 18.61
CA LYS A 296 8.65 1.17 19.64
C LYS A 296 7.91 0.59 20.85
N TRP A 297 6.96 -0.30 20.62
CA TRP A 297 6.18 -0.95 21.68
C TRP A 297 7.04 -1.94 22.47
N ARG A 298 7.67 -2.87 21.74
CA ARG A 298 8.37 -4.01 22.33
C ARG A 298 9.78 -3.70 22.83
N GLN A 299 10.52 -2.84 22.13
CA GLN A 299 11.94 -2.60 22.39
C GLN A 299 12.17 -1.28 23.12
N GLU A 300 11.54 -0.19 22.68
CA GLU A 300 11.71 1.14 23.29
C GLU A 300 10.90 1.26 24.58
N TRP A 301 9.59 1.00 24.52
CA TRP A 301 8.70 1.07 25.69
C TRP A 301 8.66 -0.22 26.51
N LYS A 302 9.23 -1.31 26.00
CA LYS A 302 9.31 -2.63 26.66
C LYS A 302 7.95 -3.14 27.16
N LEU A 303 6.89 -2.83 26.42
CA LEU A 303 5.53 -3.23 26.71
C LEU A 303 5.22 -4.61 26.11
N ASP A 304 4.43 -5.39 26.81
CA ASP A 304 4.09 -6.75 26.41
C ASP A 304 2.82 -6.81 25.53
N TYR A 305 2.47 -8.04 25.12
CA TYR A 305 1.29 -8.29 24.31
C TYR A 305 -0.02 -7.94 25.04
N ARG A 306 -0.10 -8.14 26.36
CA ARG A 306 -1.30 -7.80 27.16
C ARG A 306 -1.51 -6.30 27.23
N ALA A 307 -0.43 -5.52 27.34
CA ALA A 307 -0.50 -4.08 27.23
C ALA A 307 -1.00 -3.64 25.84
N ALA A 308 -0.55 -4.30 24.77
CA ALA A 308 -1.01 -4.01 23.40
C ALA A 308 -2.51 -4.30 23.24
N GLU A 309 -2.99 -5.40 23.83
CA GLU A 309 -4.41 -5.74 23.86
C GLU A 309 -5.24 -4.67 24.58
N ARG A 310 -4.83 -4.28 25.79
CA ARG A 310 -5.49 -3.21 26.55
C ARG A 310 -5.50 -1.89 25.78
N ALA A 311 -4.38 -1.53 25.14
CA ALA A 311 -4.28 -0.32 24.34
C ALA A 311 -5.20 -0.33 23.12
N TYR A 312 -5.29 -1.46 22.43
CA TYR A 312 -6.24 -1.60 21.33
C TYR A 312 -7.69 -1.44 21.81
N ASP A 313 -8.08 -2.14 22.87
CA ASP A 313 -9.46 -2.13 23.36
C ASP A 313 -9.87 -0.73 23.83
N GLU A 314 -8.97 -0.03 24.51
CA GLU A 314 -9.22 1.31 25.01
C GLU A 314 -9.28 2.34 23.86
N VAL A 315 -8.42 2.20 22.84
CA VAL A 315 -8.52 2.97 21.59
C VAL A 315 -9.87 2.73 20.90
N ALA A 316 -10.28 1.47 20.78
CA ALA A 316 -11.53 1.11 20.12
C ALA A 316 -12.76 1.61 20.91
N ARG A 317 -12.68 1.63 22.24
CA ARG A 317 -13.70 2.19 23.13
C ARG A 317 -13.81 3.70 22.99
N LEU A 318 -12.70 4.43 23.08
CA LEU A 318 -12.66 5.88 22.88
C LEU A 318 -13.17 6.24 21.49
N ASN A 319 -12.69 5.53 20.48
CA ASN A 319 -13.00 5.79 19.07
C ASN A 319 -14.13 4.90 18.52
N ALA A 320 -15.14 4.60 19.35
CA ALA A 320 -16.24 3.70 19.00
C ALA A 320 -16.90 4.02 17.64
N PRO A 321 -17.15 5.30 17.26
CA PRO A 321 -17.72 5.65 15.96
C PRO A 321 -16.93 5.14 14.75
N ILE A 322 -15.59 5.05 14.87
CA ILE A 322 -14.70 4.64 13.79
C ILE A 322 -14.08 3.26 14.03
N SER A 323 -14.51 2.53 15.06
CA SER A 323 -13.97 1.23 15.47
C SER A 323 -14.01 0.18 14.35
N HIS A 324 -14.98 0.27 13.44
CA HIS A 324 -15.13 -0.60 12.27
C HIS A 324 -14.06 -0.39 11.19
N PHE A 325 -13.30 0.70 11.24
CA PHE A 325 -12.10 0.91 10.41
C PHE A 325 -10.83 0.32 11.03
N LEU A 326 -10.86 -0.07 12.31
CA LEU A 326 -9.70 -0.65 12.98
C LEU A 326 -9.50 -2.10 12.51
N GLY A 327 -8.26 -2.46 12.19
CA GLY A 327 -7.91 -3.75 11.62
C GLY A 327 -8.38 -3.94 10.17
N SER A 328 -8.81 -2.85 9.50
CA SER A 328 -9.34 -2.89 8.13
C SER A 328 -8.34 -2.47 7.06
N ASP A 329 -7.14 -2.04 7.46
CA ASP A 329 -6.11 -1.54 6.53
C ASP A 329 -6.56 -0.30 5.72
N ALA A 330 -7.46 0.49 6.31
CA ALA A 330 -7.97 1.75 5.76
C ALA A 330 -6.88 2.81 5.57
N GLY A 331 -5.81 2.76 6.38
CA GLY A 331 -4.79 3.80 6.42
C GLY A 331 -4.10 4.06 5.08
N ILE A 332 -3.91 3.06 4.21
CA ILE A 332 -3.31 3.28 2.89
C ILE A 332 -4.17 4.19 1.99
N ARG A 333 -5.49 4.17 2.16
CA ARG A 333 -6.42 5.00 1.38
C ARG A 333 -6.62 6.37 2.02
N LEU A 334 -6.54 6.45 3.35
CA LEU A 334 -6.42 7.72 4.06
C LEU A 334 -5.16 8.47 3.62
N MET A 335 -4.05 7.76 3.38
CA MET A 335 -2.87 8.36 2.74
C MET A 335 -3.18 8.89 1.33
N GLY A 336 -4.01 8.18 0.55
CA GLY A 336 -4.50 8.68 -0.74
C GLY A 336 -5.26 10.00 -0.65
N LEU A 337 -5.98 10.24 0.46
CA LEU A 337 -6.63 11.51 0.76
C LEU A 337 -5.62 12.57 1.22
N ASP A 338 -4.73 12.23 2.17
CA ASP A 338 -3.68 13.14 2.68
C ASP A 338 -2.83 13.71 1.55
N SER A 339 -2.47 12.86 0.59
CA SER A 339 -1.65 13.18 -0.54
C SER A 339 -2.32 14.17 -1.49
N ARG A 340 -3.63 13.97 -1.74
CA ARG A 340 -4.40 14.88 -2.57
C ARG A 340 -4.54 16.25 -1.91
N MET A 341 -4.76 16.29 -0.60
CA MET A 341 -4.75 17.54 0.17
C MET A 341 -3.38 18.22 0.09
N CYS A 342 -2.29 17.47 0.29
CA CYS A 342 -0.92 17.98 0.20
C CYS A 342 -0.67 18.72 -1.12
N ILE A 343 -1.06 18.13 -2.26
CA ILE A 343 -0.96 18.79 -3.58
C ILE A 343 -1.79 20.09 -3.65
N GLN A 344 -3.01 20.11 -3.08
CA GLN A 344 -3.84 21.33 -3.08
C GLN A 344 -3.26 22.43 -2.19
N VAL A 345 -2.69 22.09 -1.04
CA VAL A 345 -2.00 23.06 -0.16
C VAL A 345 -0.80 23.65 -0.89
N LEU A 346 0.06 22.82 -1.49
CA LEU A 346 1.21 23.32 -2.27
C LEU A 346 0.79 24.21 -3.43
N LYS A 347 -0.30 23.86 -4.12
CA LYS A 347 -0.89 24.70 -5.17
C LYS A 347 -1.40 26.03 -4.61
N GLY A 348 -2.02 26.02 -3.43
CA GLY A 348 -2.45 27.21 -2.70
C GLY A 348 -1.28 28.12 -2.33
N CYS A 349 -0.24 27.58 -1.72
CA CYS A 349 0.98 28.31 -1.35
C CYS A 349 1.64 28.92 -2.58
N ARG A 350 1.79 28.16 -3.67
CA ARG A 350 2.35 28.65 -4.93
C ARG A 350 1.55 29.82 -5.52
N LYS A 351 0.21 29.75 -5.48
CA LYS A 351 -0.66 30.86 -5.93
C LYS A 351 -0.51 32.11 -5.05
N ALA A 352 -0.23 31.93 -3.77
CA ALA A 352 0.02 33.02 -2.82
C ALA A 352 1.48 33.51 -2.84
N GLY A 353 2.36 32.94 -3.67
CA GLY A 353 3.78 33.27 -3.67
C GLY A 353 4.52 32.83 -2.40
N ILE A 354 3.98 31.87 -1.65
CA ILE A 354 4.56 31.37 -0.41
C ILE A 354 5.42 30.13 -0.72
N PRO A 355 6.73 30.14 -0.40
CA PRO A 355 7.57 28.95 -0.55
C PRO A 355 7.15 27.90 0.48
N ALA A 356 6.98 26.65 0.03
CA ALA A 356 6.52 25.57 0.90
C ALA A 356 7.12 24.23 0.47
N LEU A 357 7.58 23.44 1.45
CA LEU A 357 8.10 22.09 1.26
C LEU A 357 7.29 21.09 2.10
N PRO A 358 6.66 20.07 1.50
CA PRO A 358 5.80 19.15 2.24
C PRO A 358 6.59 18.13 3.07
N VAL A 359 6.10 17.82 4.27
CA VAL A 359 6.50 16.68 5.10
C VAL A 359 5.24 15.89 5.42
N HIS A 360 4.82 15.04 4.46
CA HIS A 360 3.52 14.36 4.52
C HIS A 360 2.35 15.35 4.67
N ASP A 361 1.72 15.40 5.84
CA ASP A 361 0.60 16.25 6.23
C ASP A 361 1.01 17.60 6.86
N SER A 362 2.31 17.84 7.05
CA SER A 362 2.85 19.14 7.48
C SER A 362 3.65 19.83 6.38
N PHE A 363 3.97 21.12 6.56
CA PHE A 363 4.65 21.93 5.56
C PHE A 363 5.74 22.81 6.17
N ILE A 364 6.98 22.70 5.71
CA ILE A 364 8.04 23.64 6.04
C ILE A 364 7.80 24.93 5.24
N VAL A 365 7.55 26.02 5.94
CA VAL A 365 7.23 27.35 5.39
C VAL A 365 7.95 28.45 6.18
N PRO A 366 8.09 29.68 5.65
CA PRO A 366 8.62 30.79 6.43
C PRO A 366 7.76 31.03 7.68
N ALA A 367 8.39 31.24 8.83
CA ALA A 367 7.70 31.44 10.11
C ALA A 367 6.74 32.63 10.09
N THR A 368 7.02 33.64 9.27
CA THR A 368 6.17 34.82 9.06
C THR A 368 4.88 34.53 8.28
N LYS A 369 4.79 33.36 7.63
CA LYS A 369 3.68 32.98 6.74
C LYS A 369 2.78 31.87 7.31
N VAL A 370 3.00 31.46 8.55
CA VAL A 370 2.26 30.36 9.20
C VAL A 370 0.75 30.58 9.12
N GLY A 371 0.23 31.74 9.55
CA GLY A 371 -1.22 31.99 9.54
C GLY A 371 -1.86 31.97 8.15
N GLU A 372 -1.14 32.43 7.11
CA GLU A 372 -1.61 32.35 5.72
C GLU A 372 -1.67 30.89 5.24
N VAL A 373 -0.68 30.09 5.62
CA VAL A 373 -0.61 28.66 5.26
C VAL A 373 -1.65 27.85 6.02
N GLU A 374 -1.87 28.12 7.31
CA GLU A 374 -2.93 27.51 8.12
C GLU A 374 -4.31 27.81 7.51
N ALA A 375 -4.58 29.05 7.08
CA ALA A 375 -5.82 29.38 6.37
C ALA A 375 -5.99 28.60 5.05
N ILE A 376 -4.90 28.37 4.31
CA ILE A 376 -4.92 27.51 3.10
C ILE A 376 -5.22 26.06 3.49
N MET A 377 -4.56 25.54 4.53
CA MET A 377 -4.73 24.18 5.05
C MET A 377 -6.17 23.95 5.52
N ASP A 378 -6.74 24.86 6.30
CA ASP A 378 -8.10 24.79 6.81
C ASP A 378 -9.14 24.77 5.70
N ARG A 379 -8.98 25.62 4.68
CA ARG A 379 -9.84 25.60 3.49
C ARG A 379 -9.77 24.25 2.78
N VAL A 380 -8.57 23.71 2.54
CA VAL A 380 -8.38 22.41 1.87
C VAL A 380 -8.98 21.27 2.69
N LEU A 381 -8.81 21.29 4.01
CA LEU A 381 -9.43 20.32 4.91
C LEU A 381 -10.96 20.42 4.88
N HIS A 382 -11.51 21.63 4.92
CA HIS A 382 -12.95 21.87 4.85
C HIS A 382 -13.56 21.33 3.55
N GLU A 383 -12.98 21.68 2.40
CA GLU A 383 -13.41 21.17 1.08
C GLU A 383 -13.33 19.64 1.00
N THR A 384 -12.25 19.06 1.56
CA THR A 384 -12.08 17.60 1.59
C THR A 384 -13.14 16.95 2.48
N ARG A 385 -13.44 17.52 3.65
CA ARG A 385 -14.48 17.03 4.57
C ARG A 385 -15.85 17.03 3.91
N ILE A 386 -16.20 18.10 3.18
CA ILE A 386 -17.45 18.16 2.40
C ILE A 386 -17.49 17.01 1.38
N GLY A 387 -16.38 16.78 0.67
CA GLY A 387 -16.30 15.75 -0.37
C GLY A 387 -16.42 14.31 0.14
N ILE A 388 -15.99 14.04 1.37
CA ILE A 388 -16.01 12.69 1.96
C ILE A 388 -17.20 12.44 2.91
N SER A 389 -18.00 13.47 3.20
CA SER A 389 -19.16 13.37 4.09
C SER A 389 -20.25 12.44 3.51
N PRO A 390 -20.98 11.67 4.35
CA PRO A 390 -22.01 10.74 3.90
C PRO A 390 -23.10 11.35 3.01
N GLY A 391 -23.50 12.59 3.30
CA GLY A 391 -24.51 13.34 2.54
C GLY A 391 -24.08 13.72 1.12
N SER A 392 -22.77 13.77 0.86
CA SER A 392 -22.22 14.13 -0.45
C SER A 392 -21.91 12.90 -1.31
N SER A 393 -21.53 11.76 -0.72
CA SER A 393 -21.32 10.52 -1.48
C SER A 393 -21.17 9.24 -0.63
N MET A 394 -22.13 8.30 -0.75
CA MET A 394 -22.00 6.92 -0.22
C MET A 394 -20.81 6.11 -0.82
N ILE A 395 -20.12 6.66 -1.82
CA ILE A 395 -18.99 6.02 -2.51
C ILE A 395 -17.71 6.12 -1.67
N SER A 396 -17.55 7.17 -0.84
CA SER A 396 -16.34 7.41 -0.04
C SER A 396 -16.08 6.31 1.00
N VAL A 397 -17.11 5.94 1.78
CA VAL A 397 -17.05 4.85 2.79
C VAL A 397 -16.66 3.52 2.12
N LYS A 398 -17.33 3.19 1.01
CA LYS A 398 -17.07 1.95 0.25
C LYS A 398 -15.67 1.92 -0.32
N ASN A 399 -15.16 3.04 -0.82
CA ASN A 399 -13.81 3.12 -1.35
C ASN A 399 -12.77 2.90 -0.25
N ILE A 400 -12.96 3.43 0.95
CA ILE A 400 -11.99 3.30 2.04
C ILE A 400 -11.95 1.88 2.63
N LEU A 401 -13.11 1.22 2.76
CA LEU A 401 -13.20 -0.15 3.26
C LEU A 401 -12.97 -1.23 2.18
N GLN A 402 -12.73 -0.86 0.92
CA GLN A 402 -12.49 -1.84 -0.14
C GLN A 402 -11.20 -2.63 0.14
N ALA A 403 -11.37 -3.95 0.29
CA ALA A 403 -10.29 -4.92 0.43
C ALA A 403 -9.26 -4.85 -0.72
N PRO A 404 -8.03 -5.36 -0.49
CA PRO A 404 -7.07 -5.64 -1.56
C PRO A 404 -7.72 -6.45 -2.69
N ARG A 405 -7.39 -6.16 -3.95
CA ARG A 405 -7.88 -6.95 -5.08
C ARG A 405 -6.85 -8.04 -5.35
N HIS A 406 -6.91 -9.12 -4.60
CA HIS A 406 -6.12 -10.30 -4.94
C HIS A 406 -6.58 -10.86 -6.29
N GLY A 407 -5.67 -10.90 -7.27
CA GLY A 407 -5.86 -11.69 -8.49
C GLY A 407 -6.26 -10.96 -9.77
N ALA A 408 -6.03 -9.65 -9.90
CA ALA A 408 -5.95 -9.06 -11.24
C ALA A 408 -4.51 -9.20 -11.75
N ALA A 409 -4.14 -10.38 -12.24
CA ALA A 409 -3.09 -10.44 -13.25
C ALA A 409 -3.48 -9.39 -14.30
N ALA A 410 -2.59 -8.44 -14.56
CA ALA A 410 -2.78 -7.50 -15.64
C ALA A 410 -3.13 -8.33 -16.88
N ALA A 411 -4.37 -8.22 -17.34
CA ALA A 411 -4.75 -8.81 -18.60
C ALA A 411 -3.74 -8.25 -19.61
N ALA A 412 -2.87 -9.11 -20.11
CA ALA A 412 -1.96 -8.77 -21.19
C ALA A 412 -2.84 -8.16 -22.28
N ALA A 413 -2.67 -6.86 -22.51
CA ALA A 413 -3.32 -6.19 -23.61
C ALA A 413 -2.88 -6.94 -24.88
N SER A 414 -3.80 -7.73 -25.44
CA SER A 414 -3.59 -8.33 -26.74
C SER A 414 -3.38 -7.21 -27.74
N PRO A 415 -2.40 -7.30 -28.66
CA PRO A 415 -2.20 -6.27 -29.67
C PRO A 415 -3.46 -6.18 -30.53
N LEU A 416 -4.04 -4.99 -30.61
CA LEU A 416 -5.04 -4.66 -31.62
C LEU A 416 -4.38 -4.86 -33.00
N THR A 417 -4.78 -5.92 -33.69
CA THR A 417 -4.52 -6.07 -35.12
C THR A 417 -5.38 -5.06 -35.88
N ALA A 418 -4.71 -4.19 -36.64
CA ALA A 418 -5.35 -3.36 -37.63
C ALA A 418 -5.94 -4.26 -38.74
N ALA A 419 -7.21 -4.08 -39.05
CA ALA A 419 -7.81 -4.56 -40.29
C ALA A 419 -8.69 -3.45 -40.89
N SER A 420 -8.28 -3.03 -42.07
CA SER A 420 -8.86 -2.08 -42.99
C SER A 420 -10.00 -2.68 -43.83
N GLY A 421 -10.97 -1.83 -44.21
CA GLY A 421 -11.92 -2.02 -45.32
C GLY A 421 -13.14 -2.86 -44.95
N SER A 422 -14.37 -2.61 -45.40
CA SER A 422 -14.93 -1.73 -46.42
C SER A 422 -16.46 -1.69 -46.19
N GLY A 423 -17.14 -0.60 -46.58
CA GLY A 423 -18.60 -0.60 -46.73
C GLY A 423 -19.05 -1.49 -47.91
N PRO A 424 -20.35 -1.75 -48.14
CA PRO A 424 -21.41 -0.72 -48.14
C PRO A 424 -22.73 -1.13 -47.43
N GLY A 425 -23.59 -0.14 -47.18
CA GLY A 425 -24.78 -0.28 -46.34
C GLY A 425 -26.05 -0.85 -46.97
N ARG A 426 -27.11 -0.91 -46.17
CA ARG A 426 -28.51 -0.69 -46.59
C ARG A 426 -29.49 -0.73 -45.41
N LYS A 427 -30.33 0.31 -45.38
CA LYS A 427 -31.78 0.40 -45.06
C LYS A 427 -32.30 0.08 -43.66
N ALA A 428 -33.06 1.06 -43.19
CA ALA A 428 -34.02 1.05 -42.10
C ALA A 428 -35.09 -0.06 -42.22
N SER A 429 -35.58 -0.53 -41.07
CA SER A 429 -37.01 -0.79 -40.90
C SER A 429 -37.41 -0.60 -39.44
N ALA A 430 -38.35 0.32 -39.23
CA ALA A 430 -39.12 0.46 -38.01
C ALA A 430 -40.21 -0.62 -38.00
N LYS A 431 -40.42 -1.25 -36.84
CA LYS A 431 -41.71 -1.86 -36.48
C LYS A 431 -41.97 -1.58 -35.01
N GLY A 432 -42.88 -0.65 -34.77
CA GLY A 432 -43.55 -0.49 -33.48
C GLY A 432 -44.56 -1.60 -33.27
N THR A 433 -44.79 -1.93 -32.00
CA THR A 433 -45.94 -2.72 -31.57
C THR A 433 -46.62 -1.97 -30.44
N ALA A 434 -47.90 -1.71 -30.68
CA ALA A 434 -48.80 -0.88 -29.90
C ALA A 434 -49.14 -1.49 -28.53
N ALA A 435 -49.22 -0.62 -27.53
CA ALA A 435 -49.78 -0.91 -26.22
C ALA A 435 -51.30 -1.17 -26.34
N LYS A 436 -51.76 -2.29 -25.76
CA LYS A 436 -53.18 -2.58 -25.57
C LYS A 436 -53.52 -2.28 -24.11
N ALA A 437 -54.27 -1.20 -23.90
CA ALA A 437 -54.81 -0.79 -22.62
C ALA A 437 -55.88 -1.78 -22.14
N ILE A 438 -55.73 -2.30 -20.93
CA ILE A 438 -56.81 -2.94 -20.17
C ILE A 438 -57.15 -1.97 -19.04
N SER A 439 -58.31 -1.34 -19.15
CA SER A 439 -58.91 -0.51 -18.10
C SER A 439 -59.30 -1.40 -16.92
N ARG A 440 -58.68 -1.17 -15.75
CA ARG A 440 -59.23 -1.62 -14.47
C ARG A 440 -59.77 -0.41 -13.71
N SER A 441 -61.05 -0.50 -13.39
CA SER A 441 -61.83 0.41 -12.55
C SER A 441 -61.09 0.74 -11.25
N VAL A 442 -60.95 2.05 -11.00
CA VAL A 442 -60.42 2.62 -9.76
C VAL A 442 -61.41 2.31 -8.63
N GLN A 443 -61.08 1.33 -7.79
CA GLN A 443 -61.62 1.28 -6.44
C GLN A 443 -60.91 2.36 -5.62
N ALA A 444 -61.69 3.17 -4.90
CA ALA A 444 -61.21 4.22 -4.02
C ALA A 444 -60.21 3.64 -3.02
N LEU A 445 -58.97 4.12 -3.07
CA LEU A 445 -57.97 3.87 -2.05
C LEU A 445 -58.48 4.45 -0.71
N PRO A 446 -58.39 3.71 0.41
CA PRO A 446 -58.62 4.30 1.71
C PRO A 446 -57.59 5.41 1.93
N LYS A 447 -58.04 6.54 2.51
CA LYS A 447 -57.19 7.69 2.86
C LYS A 447 -55.88 7.18 3.49
N ALA A 448 -54.77 7.37 2.78
CA ALA A 448 -53.45 7.04 3.31
C ALA A 448 -53.22 7.87 4.57
N GLN A 449 -53.19 7.20 5.72
CA GLN A 449 -52.69 7.81 6.95
C GLN A 449 -51.26 8.29 6.66
N ALA A 450 -50.98 9.56 6.96
CA ALA A 450 -49.66 10.13 6.80
C ALA A 450 -48.63 9.24 7.51
N ARG A 451 -47.63 8.73 6.76
CA ARG A 451 -46.52 8.00 7.38
C ARG A 451 -45.83 8.95 8.36
N PRO A 452 -45.62 8.57 9.63
CA PRO A 452 -44.88 9.41 10.56
C PRO A 452 -43.50 9.68 9.97
N VAL A 453 -43.13 10.96 9.89
CA VAL A 453 -41.80 11.39 9.46
C VAL A 453 -40.80 10.81 10.46
N LEU A 454 -39.85 10.02 9.97
CA LEU A 454 -38.80 9.46 10.82
C LEU A 454 -37.80 10.57 11.15
N PRO A 455 -37.41 10.74 12.43
CA PRO A 455 -36.42 11.71 12.83
C PRO A 455 -35.08 11.40 12.17
N VAL A 456 -34.36 12.47 11.85
CA VAL A 456 -32.99 12.40 11.35
C VAL A 456 -32.05 12.20 12.54
N VAL A 457 -30.85 11.63 12.30
CA VAL A 457 -29.86 11.43 13.37
C VAL A 457 -29.60 12.77 14.09
N GLY A 458 -29.72 12.77 15.41
CA GLY A 458 -29.54 13.95 16.26
C GLY A 458 -30.82 14.73 16.58
N GLU A 459 -31.97 14.41 15.97
CA GLU A 459 -33.25 15.00 16.36
C GLU A 459 -33.82 14.31 17.61
N ALA A 460 -34.55 15.07 18.42
CA ALA A 460 -35.22 14.55 19.60
C ALA A 460 -36.27 13.49 19.22
N LEU A 461 -36.27 12.38 19.95
CA LEU A 461 -37.27 11.33 19.80
C LEU A 461 -38.62 11.81 20.35
N PRO A 462 -39.72 11.70 19.58
CA PRO A 462 -41.04 12.07 20.07
C PRO A 462 -41.41 11.29 21.33
N ALA A 463 -41.93 11.96 22.36
CA ALA A 463 -42.30 11.30 23.63
C ALA A 463 -43.37 10.19 23.47
N SER A 464 -44.14 10.21 22.37
CA SER A 464 -45.18 9.23 22.03
C SER A 464 -44.65 7.86 21.57
N TRP A 465 -43.34 7.69 21.47
CA TRP A 465 -42.72 6.57 20.75
C TRP A 465 -42.16 5.49 21.70
N ASP A 466 -42.69 4.26 21.62
CA ASP A 466 -42.27 3.11 22.45
C ASP A 466 -40.84 2.59 22.14
N LEU A 467 -39.91 2.86 23.06
CA LEU A 467 -38.50 2.47 22.97
C LEU A 467 -38.28 0.94 23.02
N GLY A 468 -39.25 0.17 23.52
CA GLY A 468 -39.25 -1.30 23.45
C GLY A 468 -39.53 -1.80 22.03
N ALA A 469 -40.52 -1.22 21.35
CA ALA A 469 -40.83 -1.48 19.95
C ALA A 469 -39.67 -1.07 19.03
N ARG A 470 -38.96 0.00 19.39
CA ARG A 470 -37.77 0.50 18.69
C ARG A 470 -36.60 -0.48 18.70
N ASN A 471 -36.25 -1.02 19.87
CA ASN A 471 -35.20 -2.03 19.96
C ASN A 471 -35.51 -3.24 19.06
N LEU A 472 -36.77 -3.67 19.04
CA LEU A 472 -37.19 -4.80 18.22
C LEU A 472 -37.09 -4.52 16.71
N ALA A 473 -37.43 -3.30 16.28
CA ALA A 473 -37.29 -2.87 14.90
C ALA A 473 -35.82 -2.76 14.47
N LEU A 474 -34.95 -2.22 15.33
CA LEU A 474 -33.50 -2.17 15.12
C LEU A 474 -32.89 -3.56 14.97
N VAL A 475 -33.26 -4.50 15.83
CA VAL A 475 -32.76 -5.88 15.77
C VAL A 475 -33.15 -6.55 14.46
N GLU A 476 -34.40 -6.45 14.02
CA GLU A 476 -34.81 -7.07 12.74
C GLU A 476 -34.18 -6.40 11.53
N ASP A 477 -34.04 -5.08 11.50
CA ASP A 477 -33.45 -4.37 10.36
C ASP A 477 -31.96 -4.71 10.21
N PHE A 478 -31.19 -4.63 11.30
CA PHE A 478 -29.76 -4.94 11.28
C PHE A 478 -29.51 -6.42 10.96
N GLN A 479 -30.32 -7.33 11.51
CA GLN A 479 -30.23 -8.74 11.13
C GLN A 479 -30.68 -9.00 9.69
N ALA A 480 -31.67 -8.27 9.16
CA ALA A 480 -32.10 -8.38 7.78
C ALA A 480 -31.00 -7.93 6.81
N ALA A 481 -30.27 -6.86 7.13
CA ALA A 481 -29.12 -6.39 6.38
C ALA A 481 -28.00 -7.45 6.35
N VAL A 482 -27.69 -8.08 7.49
CA VAL A 482 -26.74 -9.19 7.58
C VAL A 482 -27.19 -10.38 6.73
N ARG A 483 -28.46 -10.80 6.84
CA ARG A 483 -29.02 -11.90 6.03
C ARG A 483 -28.95 -11.58 4.53
N ALA A 484 -29.21 -10.33 4.13
CA ALA A 484 -29.11 -9.91 2.74
C ALA A 484 -27.68 -9.96 2.22
N ARG A 485 -26.70 -9.55 3.04
CA ARG A 485 -25.26 -9.68 2.74
C ARG A 485 -24.87 -11.15 2.60
N HIS A 486 -25.28 -12.02 3.51
CA HIS A 486 -24.99 -13.46 3.42
C HIS A 486 -25.59 -14.09 2.16
N ARG A 487 -26.81 -13.72 1.77
CA ARG A 487 -27.42 -14.18 0.51
C ARG A 487 -26.59 -13.76 -0.71
N LYS A 488 -26.10 -12.51 -0.75
CA LYS A 488 -25.24 -12.04 -1.84
C LYS A 488 -23.90 -12.79 -1.89
N LEU A 489 -23.28 -13.01 -0.73
CA LEU A 489 -22.02 -13.77 -0.65
C LEU A 489 -22.20 -15.23 -1.05
N ALA A 490 -23.31 -15.86 -0.65
CA ALA A 490 -23.65 -17.21 -1.06
C ALA A 490 -23.93 -17.31 -2.57
N ALA A 491 -24.64 -16.33 -3.15
CA ALA A 491 -24.87 -16.25 -4.58
C ALA A 491 -23.57 -16.02 -5.37
N GLY A 492 -22.68 -15.17 -4.86
CA GLY A 492 -21.34 -14.96 -5.44
C GLY A 492 -20.52 -16.25 -5.43
N ALA A 493 -20.47 -16.95 -4.29
CA ALA A 493 -19.75 -18.22 -4.17
C ALA A 493 -20.32 -19.29 -5.13
N ALA A 494 -21.65 -19.34 -5.28
CA ALA A 494 -22.31 -20.23 -6.25
C ALA A 494 -21.99 -19.87 -7.72
N ALA A 495 -21.67 -18.60 -7.99
CA ALA A 495 -21.24 -18.12 -9.31
C ALA A 495 -19.71 -18.16 -9.52
N GLY A 496 -18.96 -18.83 -8.63
CA GLY A 496 -17.50 -18.96 -8.71
C GLY A 496 -16.71 -17.79 -8.12
N TRP A 497 -17.37 -16.85 -7.45
CA TRP A 497 -16.75 -15.67 -6.83
C TRP A 497 -16.72 -15.79 -5.30
N GLY A 498 -15.53 -16.05 -4.73
CA GLY A 498 -15.31 -16.05 -3.28
C GLY A 498 -15.92 -17.26 -2.54
N GLN A 499 -16.02 -17.17 -1.22
CA GLN A 499 -16.54 -18.24 -0.36
C GLN A 499 -17.83 -17.80 0.38
N ALA A 500 -18.78 -18.73 0.52
CA ALA A 500 -19.99 -18.50 1.28
C ALA A 500 -19.69 -18.52 2.80
N PRO A 501 -20.30 -17.63 3.60
CA PRO A 501 -20.03 -17.59 5.04
C PRO A 501 -20.46 -18.90 5.71
N THR A 502 -19.62 -19.41 6.60
CA THR A 502 -19.85 -20.62 7.39
C THR A 502 -21.00 -20.44 8.39
N ALA A 503 -21.54 -21.54 8.92
CA ALA A 503 -22.62 -21.48 9.90
C ALA A 503 -22.20 -20.82 11.24
N SER A 504 -20.91 -20.85 11.58
CA SER A 504 -20.34 -20.12 12.72
C SER A 504 -20.29 -18.62 12.46
N GLU A 505 -19.78 -18.19 11.30
CA GLU A 505 -19.71 -16.77 10.92
C GLU A 505 -21.10 -16.16 10.82
N ARG A 506 -22.07 -16.87 10.24
CA ARG A 506 -23.45 -16.39 10.18
C ARG A 506 -24.06 -16.15 11.56
N ARG A 507 -23.75 -17.01 12.53
CA ARG A 507 -24.22 -16.86 13.92
C ARG A 507 -23.53 -15.69 14.62
N LEU A 508 -22.23 -15.52 14.42
CA LEU A 508 -21.47 -14.41 14.99
C LEU A 508 -21.97 -13.06 14.45
N ASP A 509 -22.11 -12.93 13.13
CA ASP A 509 -22.59 -11.71 12.49
C ASP A 509 -24.01 -11.34 12.96
N LEU A 510 -24.91 -12.32 13.10
CA LEU A 510 -26.27 -12.08 13.61
C LEU A 510 -26.28 -11.69 15.09
N SER A 511 -25.34 -12.21 15.88
CA SER A 511 -25.15 -11.82 17.28
C SER A 511 -24.59 -10.40 17.40
N GLN A 512 -23.63 -10.03 16.55
CA GLN A 512 -23.07 -8.69 16.51
C GLN A 512 -24.10 -7.65 16.05
N ALA A 513 -24.92 -7.98 15.05
CA ALA A 513 -26.04 -7.13 14.62
C ALA A 513 -27.05 -6.91 15.75
N ARG A 514 -27.32 -7.95 16.55
CA ARG A 514 -28.16 -7.82 17.74
C ARG A 514 -27.53 -6.91 18.80
N GLY A 515 -26.24 -7.08 19.09
CA GLY A 515 -25.52 -6.22 20.03
C GLY A 515 -25.50 -4.76 19.59
N LEU A 516 -25.34 -4.50 18.29
CA LEU A 516 -25.39 -3.15 17.72
C LEU A 516 -26.80 -2.52 17.86
N ALA A 517 -27.85 -3.31 17.66
CA ALA A 517 -29.23 -2.85 17.85
C ALA A 517 -29.54 -2.54 19.32
N GLU A 518 -29.09 -3.40 20.24
CA GLU A 518 -29.25 -3.20 21.69
C GLU A 518 -28.47 -1.95 22.17
N TRP A 519 -27.25 -1.74 21.67
CA TRP A 519 -26.47 -0.53 21.94
C TRP A 519 -27.14 0.72 21.38
N THR A 520 -27.63 0.66 20.14
CA THR A 520 -28.31 1.81 19.50
C THR A 520 -29.56 2.20 20.28
N ALA A 521 -30.36 1.20 20.69
CA ALA A 521 -31.54 1.44 21.52
C ALA A 521 -31.17 2.04 22.88
N GLU A 522 -30.04 1.65 23.47
CA GLU A 522 -29.56 2.21 24.73
C GLU A 522 -29.11 3.67 24.59
N GLN A 523 -28.44 4.02 23.49
CA GLN A 523 -28.07 5.40 23.20
C GLN A 523 -29.30 6.27 22.92
N GLU A 524 -30.29 5.76 22.18
CA GLU A 524 -31.57 6.44 21.95
C GLU A 524 -32.33 6.66 23.26
N ARG A 525 -32.29 5.70 24.19
CA ARG A 525 -32.87 5.82 25.54
C ARG A 525 -32.15 6.84 26.42
N SER A 526 -30.82 6.83 26.43
CA SER A 526 -30.03 7.67 27.34
C SER A 526 -29.97 9.13 26.90
N THR A 527 -29.96 9.38 25.59
CA THR A 527 -29.84 10.74 25.02
C THR A 527 -31.18 11.36 24.65
N GLY A 528 -32.22 10.54 24.43
CA GLY A 528 -33.49 11.00 23.87
C GLY A 528 -33.38 11.47 22.42
N LEU A 529 -32.27 11.18 21.73
CA LEU A 529 -32.01 11.59 20.35
C LEU A 529 -32.03 10.37 19.42
N CYS A 530 -32.44 10.57 18.16
CA CYS A 530 -32.36 9.51 17.15
C CYS A 530 -30.90 9.21 16.79
N VAL A 531 -30.52 7.92 16.86
CA VAL A 531 -29.13 7.47 16.60
C VAL A 531 -29.03 6.69 15.28
N ALA A 532 -30.11 6.05 14.83
CA ALA A 532 -30.15 5.30 13.57
C ALA A 532 -31.32 5.73 12.67
N ALA A 533 -31.03 6.59 11.69
CA ALA A 533 -32.01 7.04 10.71
C ALA A 533 -32.39 5.93 9.70
N GLY A 534 -33.62 6.01 9.17
CA GLY A 534 -34.10 5.11 8.11
C GLY A 534 -34.61 3.75 8.59
N VAL A 535 -34.43 3.40 9.87
CA VAL A 535 -35.04 2.22 10.48
C VAL A 535 -36.44 2.59 10.99
N PRO A 536 -37.50 1.81 10.69
CA PRO A 536 -38.82 2.02 11.26
C PRO A 536 -38.78 2.02 12.79
N TYR A 537 -39.61 2.85 13.42
CA TYR A 537 -39.62 2.91 14.88
C TYR A 537 -40.35 1.73 15.53
N ALA A 538 -41.29 1.11 14.81
CA ALA A 538 -41.92 -0.14 15.20
C ALA A 538 -41.95 -1.09 14.00
N LEU A 539 -42.01 -2.40 14.28
CA LEU A 539 -42.28 -3.39 13.24
C LEU A 539 -43.68 -3.15 12.67
N SER A 540 -43.84 -3.30 11.35
CA SER A 540 -45.17 -3.35 10.75
C SER A 540 -45.95 -4.58 11.27
N ASP A 541 -47.28 -4.54 11.24
CA ASP A 541 -48.12 -5.67 11.64
C ASP A 541 -47.77 -6.95 10.87
N GLU A 542 -47.42 -6.80 9.58
CA GLU A 542 -46.94 -7.90 8.74
C GLU A 542 -45.59 -8.47 9.23
N ALA A 543 -44.66 -7.61 9.64
CA ALA A 543 -43.36 -8.03 10.18
C ALA A 543 -43.51 -8.68 11.57
N ARG A 544 -44.42 -8.17 12.41
CA ARG A 544 -44.77 -8.74 13.71
C ARG A 544 -45.37 -10.14 13.54
N ALA A 545 -46.33 -10.31 12.64
CA ALA A 545 -46.94 -11.61 12.32
C ALA A 545 -45.93 -12.61 11.74
N LYS A 546 -45.03 -12.18 10.85
CA LYS A 546 -43.94 -13.03 10.32
C LYS A 546 -42.98 -13.49 11.42
N ARG A 547 -42.67 -12.60 12.37
CA ARG A 547 -41.80 -12.91 13.51
C ARG A 547 -42.47 -13.89 14.49
N GLU A 548 -43.74 -13.70 14.81
CA GLU A 548 -44.50 -14.63 15.65
C GLU A 548 -44.57 -16.02 15.02
N LYS A 549 -44.80 -16.11 13.70
CA LYS A 549 -44.76 -17.37 12.96
C LYS A 549 -43.38 -18.03 12.98
N ARG A 550 -42.29 -17.24 12.91
CA ARG A 550 -40.91 -17.74 13.02
C ARG A 550 -40.63 -18.31 14.41
N LEU A 551 -41.01 -17.59 15.46
CA LEU A 551 -40.85 -18.02 16.85
C LEU A 551 -41.70 -19.24 17.19
N ALA A 552 -42.93 -19.32 16.68
CA ALA A 552 -43.79 -20.49 16.81
C ALA A 552 -43.12 -21.74 16.18
N GLY A 553 -42.58 -21.61 14.97
CA GLY A 553 -41.86 -22.71 14.30
C GLY A 553 -40.49 -23.05 14.94
N GLU A 554 -39.86 -22.13 15.66
CA GLU A 554 -38.66 -22.41 16.46
C GLU A 554 -39.00 -23.17 17.76
N ARG A 555 -40.10 -22.78 18.44
CA ARG A 555 -40.64 -23.51 19.59
C ARG A 555 -41.05 -24.93 19.22
N GLU A 556 -41.72 -25.09 18.08
CA GLU A 556 -42.13 -26.40 17.55
C GLU A 556 -40.92 -27.28 17.17
N ARG A 557 -39.83 -26.69 16.66
CA ARG A 557 -38.55 -27.39 16.40
C ARG A 557 -37.78 -27.74 17.67
N ALA A 558 -37.88 -26.93 18.73
CA ALA A 558 -37.29 -27.21 20.02
C ALA A 558 -38.01 -28.36 20.76
N CYS A 559 -39.31 -28.55 20.51
CA CYS A 559 -40.12 -29.64 21.06
C CYS A 559 -40.04 -30.97 20.28
N ARG A 560 -39.35 -31.04 19.13
CA ARG A 560 -39.13 -32.31 18.43
C ARG A 560 -37.99 -33.11 19.09
N PRO A 561 -38.18 -34.40 19.41
CA PRO A 561 -37.10 -35.22 19.93
C PRO A 561 -35.95 -35.26 18.93
N ARG A 562 -34.73 -35.00 19.42
CA ARG A 562 -33.53 -35.06 18.58
C ARG A 562 -33.35 -36.49 18.05
N PRO A 563 -33.07 -36.69 16.76
CA PRO A 563 -32.73 -38.02 16.26
C PRO A 563 -31.46 -38.51 16.97
N PRO A 564 -31.33 -39.83 17.20
CA PRO A 564 -30.20 -40.38 17.95
C PRO A 564 -28.88 -40.01 17.27
N VAL A 565 -27.91 -39.61 18.10
CA VAL A 565 -26.55 -39.28 17.68
C VAL A 565 -25.93 -40.54 17.06
N ARG A 566 -25.74 -40.53 15.73
CA ARG A 566 -24.98 -41.61 15.09
C ARG A 566 -23.53 -41.55 15.58
N PRO A 567 -22.93 -42.69 15.99
CA PRO A 567 -21.56 -42.69 16.46
C PRO A 567 -20.61 -42.22 15.35
N ARG A 568 -19.68 -41.34 15.71
CA ARG A 568 -18.62 -40.86 14.82
C ARG A 568 -17.78 -42.06 14.38
N ARG A 569 -17.71 -42.31 13.06
CA ARG A 569 -16.66 -43.17 12.51
C ARG A 569 -15.31 -42.44 12.62
N PRO A 570 -14.21 -43.14 12.96
CA PRO A 570 -12.89 -42.54 13.03
C PRO A 570 -12.43 -42.12 11.63
N SER A 571 -11.80 -40.95 11.59
CA SER A 571 -11.17 -40.37 10.41
C SER A 571 -9.92 -41.16 10.04
N THR A 572 -10.02 -42.04 9.06
CA THR A 572 -8.87 -42.44 8.25
C THR A 572 -8.94 -41.73 6.90
N TYR A 573 -7.78 -41.21 6.51
CA TYR A 573 -7.35 -40.81 5.16
C TYR A 573 -8.11 -41.49 4.03
N TRP A 574 -8.27 -40.83 2.88
CA TRP A 574 -7.73 -41.32 1.59
C TRP A 574 -7.97 -40.33 0.45
N ALA A 575 -7.00 -40.38 -0.46
CA ALA A 575 -6.90 -39.76 -1.76
C ALA A 575 -8.07 -40.10 -2.71
N LYS A 576 -8.16 -39.33 -3.81
CA LYS A 576 -9.08 -39.56 -4.94
C LYS A 576 -8.84 -40.94 -5.58
N PRO A 577 -9.90 -41.66 -5.99
CA PRO A 577 -9.79 -42.76 -6.94
C PRO A 577 -9.71 -42.22 -8.38
N GLU A 578 -8.72 -42.68 -9.14
CA GLU A 578 -8.64 -42.51 -10.60
C GLU A 578 -9.65 -43.41 -11.34
N ALA A 579 -10.06 -42.96 -12.52
CA ALA A 579 -10.99 -43.66 -13.41
C ALA A 579 -10.32 -44.88 -14.08
N PRO A 580 -11.08 -45.94 -14.41
CA PRO A 580 -10.53 -47.17 -14.97
C PRO A 580 -10.24 -47.05 -16.50
N PRO A 581 -9.18 -47.68 -17.02
CA PRO A 581 -8.97 -47.83 -18.46
C PRO A 581 -9.62 -49.10 -19.03
N ALA A 582 -9.89 -49.08 -20.34
CA ALA A 582 -10.49 -50.16 -21.14
C ALA A 582 -9.56 -51.37 -21.34
N PRO A 583 -10.08 -52.57 -21.67
CA PRO A 583 -9.33 -53.82 -21.55
C PRO A 583 -8.50 -54.13 -22.81
N VAL A 584 -7.30 -54.66 -22.60
CA VAL A 584 -6.50 -55.32 -23.64
C VAL A 584 -5.98 -56.65 -23.10
N ASN A 585 -6.16 -57.69 -23.92
CA ASN A 585 -5.79 -59.08 -23.66
C ASN A 585 -4.30 -59.28 -23.37
N ALA A 586 -4.02 -60.25 -22.50
CA ALA A 586 -2.69 -60.69 -22.11
C ALA A 586 -1.99 -61.54 -23.19
N LYS A 587 -0.67 -61.37 -23.32
CA LYS A 587 0.30 -62.48 -23.42
C LYS A 587 1.75 -62.04 -23.17
N LEU A 588 2.33 -62.72 -22.18
CA LEU A 588 3.71 -63.17 -21.90
C LEU A 588 4.98 -62.41 -22.36
N GLU A 589 5.88 -62.36 -21.36
CA GLU A 589 7.31 -62.75 -21.36
C GLU A 589 8.46 -61.73 -21.51
N ALA A 590 9.24 -61.69 -20.41
CA ALA A 590 10.68 -61.94 -20.31
C ALA A 590 11.71 -60.78 -20.36
N THR A 591 12.53 -60.80 -19.29
CA THR A 591 14.00 -60.59 -19.22
C THR A 591 14.64 -59.19 -19.27
N LEU A 592 15.26 -58.83 -18.13
CA LEU A 592 16.48 -58.00 -17.95
C LEU A 592 17.68 -58.61 -18.75
N PRO A 593 18.90 -58.00 -18.90
CA PRO A 593 19.58 -57.00 -18.05
C PRO A 593 20.55 -56.03 -18.83
N PRO A 594 21.74 -55.55 -18.36
CA PRO A 594 22.11 -54.12 -18.30
C PRO A 594 23.50 -53.79 -18.96
N ILE A 595 24.11 -52.61 -18.64
CA ILE A 595 25.56 -52.38 -18.29
C ILE A 595 26.29 -51.16 -18.95
N LYS A 596 26.77 -50.26 -18.05
CA LYS A 596 28.06 -49.49 -17.91
C LYS A 596 28.62 -48.45 -18.93
N ALA A 597 28.76 -47.21 -18.41
CA ALA A 597 29.97 -46.41 -18.09
C ALA A 597 31.07 -46.03 -19.14
N LYS A 598 31.46 -44.74 -19.23
CA LYS A 598 32.74 -44.11 -18.76
C LYS A 598 33.12 -42.74 -19.41
N LEU A 599 33.63 -41.82 -18.56
CA LEU A 599 34.73 -40.80 -18.61
C LEU A 599 35.07 -39.89 -19.83
N ALA A 600 35.01 -38.54 -19.60
CA ALA A 600 36.05 -37.44 -19.66
C ALA A 600 37.00 -37.21 -20.89
N PRO A 601 37.80 -36.09 -21.02
CA PRO A 601 37.63 -34.62 -20.73
C PRO A 601 38.29 -33.58 -21.75
N ARG A 602 37.90 -32.27 -21.69
CA ARG A 602 38.65 -30.93 -21.85
C ARG A 602 39.61 -30.60 -23.06
N PRO A 603 40.18 -29.36 -23.27
CA PRO A 603 39.86 -27.92 -22.94
C PRO A 603 40.24 -26.80 -24.00
N SER A 604 40.14 -25.50 -23.60
CA SER A 604 40.93 -24.26 -23.97
C SER A 604 40.50 -23.41 -25.21
N THR A 605 40.66 -22.07 -25.41
CA THR A 605 41.32 -20.87 -24.79
C THR A 605 40.93 -19.58 -25.59
N GLY A 606 41.15 -18.34 -25.09
CA GLY A 606 41.62 -17.20 -25.95
C GLY A 606 41.02 -15.77 -25.76
N LEU A 607 41.85 -14.72 -25.86
CA LEU A 607 41.74 -13.34 -25.31
C LEU A 607 41.48 -12.18 -26.34
N ALA A 608 40.93 -11.06 -25.84
CA ALA A 608 41.26 -9.61 -26.04
C ALA A 608 41.14 -8.82 -27.38
N ALA A 609 40.55 -7.59 -27.35
CA ALA A 609 41.26 -6.26 -27.37
C ALA A 609 40.52 -5.03 -28.02
N LEU A 610 40.69 -3.85 -27.38
CA LEU A 610 40.82 -2.44 -27.87
C LEU A 610 39.66 -1.41 -28.09
N LEU A 611 39.61 -0.43 -27.16
CA LEU A 611 39.80 1.06 -27.26
C LEU A 611 38.86 2.07 -28.01
N ARG A 612 38.53 3.13 -27.22
CA ARG A 612 38.37 4.60 -27.49
C ARG A 612 37.02 5.18 -27.99
N SER A 613 36.37 5.96 -27.12
CA SER A 613 36.06 7.40 -27.32
C SER A 613 35.47 8.02 -26.05
N ARG A 614 35.81 9.28 -25.78
CA ARG A 614 35.39 10.09 -24.61
C ARG A 614 34.09 10.80 -24.95
N ASP A 615 33.10 10.72 -24.06
CA ASP A 615 32.00 11.70 -23.93
C ASP A 615 31.42 11.67 -22.49
N PRO A 616 31.00 12.84 -21.94
CA PRO A 616 30.57 12.98 -20.54
C PRO A 616 29.09 12.59 -20.35
N ILE A 617 28.76 11.79 -19.31
CA ILE A 617 27.37 11.33 -19.06
C ILE A 617 27.08 11.11 -17.54
N LEU A 618 26.19 11.95 -16.99
CA LEU A 618 24.90 11.72 -16.29
C LEU A 618 24.77 10.55 -15.29
N VAL A 619 24.27 10.85 -14.07
CA VAL A 619 23.99 9.91 -12.95
C VAL A 619 22.58 10.11 -12.35
N PRO A 620 21.55 9.31 -12.67
CA PRO A 620 20.28 9.35 -11.93
C PRO A 620 20.44 8.68 -10.57
N GLU A 621 19.88 9.30 -9.52
CA GLU A 621 19.78 8.69 -8.19
C GLU A 621 18.33 8.46 -7.80
N GLU A 622 18.06 7.21 -7.40
CA GLU A 622 16.94 6.89 -6.52
C GLU A 622 17.37 5.93 -5.41
N GLN A 623 17.12 6.39 -4.17
CA GLN A 623 16.80 5.66 -2.92
C GLN A 623 17.93 5.27 -1.93
N GLY A 624 17.90 5.90 -0.76
CA GLY A 624 18.33 5.36 0.55
C GLY A 624 17.46 5.93 1.70
N PRO A 625 17.68 5.60 3.00
CA PRO A 625 18.40 4.45 3.61
C PRO A 625 17.72 3.82 4.89
N GLY A 626 18.09 2.58 5.35
CA GLY A 626 17.67 2.03 6.68
C GLY A 626 17.94 0.55 7.11
N TRP A 627 19.11 0.28 7.76
CA TRP A 627 19.53 -0.58 8.93
C TRP A 627 19.24 -2.10 9.23
N ILE A 628 20.27 -2.85 9.73
CA ILE A 628 20.57 -3.37 11.14
C ILE A 628 21.83 -4.31 11.19
N ALA A 629 22.54 -4.36 12.35
CA ALA A 629 23.64 -5.27 12.75
C ALA A 629 23.23 -6.30 13.86
N ASP A 630 23.98 -7.40 14.01
CA ASP A 630 23.76 -8.59 14.89
C ASP A 630 24.75 -8.61 16.10
N PRO A 631 24.42 -9.21 17.27
CA PRO A 631 25.02 -10.53 17.57
C PRO A 631 24.14 -11.52 18.39
N ARG A 632 23.98 -12.74 17.85
CA ARG A 632 23.79 -14.07 18.52
C ARG A 632 22.52 -14.31 19.37
N ARG A 633 21.43 -14.76 18.72
CA ARG A 633 20.64 -16.00 18.97
C ARG A 633 19.35 -15.95 18.13
N ARG A 634 19.13 -16.94 17.27
CA ARG A 634 17.86 -17.23 16.56
C ARG A 634 16.82 -17.82 17.56
N PRO A 635 15.50 -18.02 17.25
CA PRO A 635 14.85 -18.02 15.93
C PRO A 635 13.45 -17.32 15.84
N ASP A 636 13.00 -17.16 14.58
CA ASP A 636 11.62 -17.03 14.06
C ASP A 636 10.64 -15.96 14.58
N GLY A 637 10.11 -15.13 13.67
CA GLY A 637 8.97 -14.26 13.95
C GLY A 637 8.84 -13.05 13.03
N ILE A 638 7.81 -13.09 12.18
CA ILE A 638 7.35 -12.08 11.21
C ILE A 638 6.69 -10.91 11.95
N THR A 639 6.99 -9.64 11.59
CA THR A 639 6.05 -8.50 11.68
C THR A 639 6.37 -7.26 10.85
N ALA A 640 5.27 -6.55 10.55
CA ALA A 640 5.12 -5.33 9.79
C ALA A 640 5.68 -4.09 10.52
N ARG A 641 6.34 -3.22 9.75
CA ARG A 641 6.99 -1.97 10.20
C ARG A 641 5.99 -0.82 10.13
N ALA A 642 5.92 0.01 11.19
CA ALA A 642 5.40 1.37 11.06
C ALA A 642 6.53 2.33 10.69
N TYR A 643 6.19 3.23 9.77
CA TYR A 643 6.71 4.59 9.61
C TYR A 643 8.15 4.87 10.08
N ASP A 644 9.09 4.37 9.29
CA ASP A 644 10.34 5.04 8.91
C ASP A 644 10.75 4.39 7.57
N GLY A 645 11.29 5.16 6.63
CA GLY A 645 11.63 4.69 5.29
C GLY A 645 12.50 3.42 5.28
N VAL A 646 12.34 2.62 4.21
CA VAL A 646 13.10 1.41 3.80
C VAL A 646 12.43 0.04 4.05
N TRP A 647 11.98 -0.55 2.94
CA TRP A 647 11.94 -1.95 2.51
C TRP A 647 11.73 -3.09 3.54
N ARG A 648 10.57 -3.79 3.46
CA ARG A 648 10.41 -5.26 3.37
C ARG A 648 8.92 -5.66 3.38
N ALA A 649 8.51 -6.52 2.45
CA ALA A 649 7.28 -7.30 2.55
C ALA A 649 7.61 -8.79 2.35
N LEU A 650 7.17 -9.61 3.30
CA LEU A 650 7.05 -11.06 3.17
C LEU A 650 5.79 -11.37 2.36
N GLY A 651 5.89 -12.18 1.32
CA GLY A 651 4.77 -12.85 0.67
C GLY A 651 4.88 -14.35 0.86
N ARG A 652 3.94 -14.96 1.60
CA ARG A 652 3.66 -16.40 1.53
C ARG A 652 2.79 -16.64 0.30
N VAL A 653 3.17 -17.62 -0.52
CA VAL A 653 2.27 -18.26 -1.50
C VAL A 653 1.93 -19.66 -0.95
N PRO A 654 0.67 -20.12 -0.99
CA PRO A 654 0.35 -21.53 -0.74
C PRO A 654 0.85 -22.37 -1.92
N SER A 655 1.72 -23.33 -1.63
CA SER A 655 2.20 -24.35 -2.55
C SER A 655 1.15 -25.44 -2.77
N GLU A 656 0.95 -25.85 -4.02
CA GLU A 656 0.75 -27.24 -4.43
C GLU A 656 1.48 -27.49 -5.77
N PRO A 657 1.89 -28.74 -6.06
CA PRO A 657 3.21 -29.03 -6.61
C PRO A 657 3.26 -29.18 -8.14
N GLU A 658 4.37 -28.77 -8.75
CA GLU A 658 4.72 -29.12 -10.13
C GLU A 658 5.46 -30.47 -10.17
N GLY A 659 4.88 -31.42 -10.91
CA GLY A 659 5.60 -32.54 -11.49
C GLY A 659 6.32 -32.07 -12.76
N GLY A 660 7.60 -32.39 -12.87
CA GLY A 660 8.47 -31.89 -13.93
C GLY A 660 8.21 -32.49 -15.30
N HIS A 661 8.64 -31.76 -16.33
CA HIS A 661 9.07 -32.31 -17.61
C HIS A 661 10.05 -31.34 -18.29
N GLU A 662 11.25 -31.85 -18.58
CA GLU A 662 12.21 -31.27 -19.51
C GLU A 662 11.74 -31.44 -20.98
N PRO A 663 12.29 -30.66 -21.92
CA PRO A 663 11.69 -30.38 -23.23
C PRO A 663 12.18 -31.33 -24.33
N PRO A 664 11.47 -31.43 -25.47
CA PRO A 664 12.06 -31.96 -26.69
C PRO A 664 12.64 -30.84 -27.58
N SER A 665 13.82 -31.16 -28.10
CA SER A 665 14.57 -30.51 -29.16
C SER A 665 13.99 -30.81 -30.56
N GLY A 666 14.13 -29.88 -31.51
CA GLY A 666 13.83 -30.09 -32.93
C GLY A 666 13.91 -28.79 -33.76
N PRO A 667 14.24 -28.84 -35.06
CA PRO A 667 15.36 -28.06 -35.61
C PRO A 667 15.03 -26.81 -36.45
N VAL A 668 16.03 -25.93 -36.53
CA VAL A 668 16.51 -25.11 -37.67
C VAL A 668 15.50 -24.66 -38.74
N ALA A 669 15.35 -23.32 -38.86
CA ALA A 669 15.22 -22.65 -40.17
C ALA A 669 15.62 -21.16 -40.05
N THR A 670 16.70 -20.77 -40.72
CA THR A 670 16.94 -19.37 -41.15
C THR A 670 16.08 -19.08 -42.38
N PRO A 671 15.65 -17.82 -42.58
CA PRO A 671 16.26 -17.08 -43.68
C PRO A 671 16.35 -15.54 -43.51
N ARG A 672 17.45 -15.04 -44.08
CA ARG A 672 17.63 -13.82 -44.91
C ARG A 672 17.30 -12.42 -44.37
N ALA A 673 18.24 -11.55 -44.73
CA ALA A 673 18.33 -10.12 -44.44
C ALA A 673 17.68 -9.22 -45.50
N ALA A 674 17.52 -7.95 -45.08
CA ALA A 674 17.50 -6.68 -45.83
C ALA A 674 16.12 -6.14 -46.30
N PRO A 675 15.97 -4.81 -46.54
CA PRO A 675 16.50 -3.64 -45.80
C PRO A 675 15.49 -2.45 -45.63
N GLY A 676 15.83 -1.47 -44.79
CA GLY A 676 15.53 -0.04 -45.01
C GLY A 676 14.26 0.58 -44.38
N CYS A 677 14.44 1.48 -43.42
CA CYS A 677 14.00 2.90 -43.50
C CYS A 677 14.32 3.67 -42.20
N ALA A 678 14.65 4.94 -42.38
CA ALA A 678 15.43 5.85 -41.52
C ALA A 678 14.67 6.47 -40.31
N PRO A 679 15.39 7.09 -39.35
CA PRO A 679 14.83 7.69 -38.13
C PRO A 679 14.35 9.15 -38.33
N TYR A 680 13.32 9.56 -37.58
CA TYR A 680 12.85 10.96 -37.50
C TYR A 680 13.53 11.72 -36.34
N PRO A 681 13.61 13.06 -36.43
CA PRO A 681 14.78 13.82 -36.03
C PRO A 681 14.70 14.47 -34.66
N SER A 682 15.89 14.71 -34.11
CA SER A 682 16.19 15.67 -33.07
C SER A 682 15.79 17.10 -33.46
N ARG A 683 15.37 17.89 -32.46
CA ARG A 683 15.21 19.34 -32.54
C ARG A 683 15.86 20.01 -31.32
N PRO A 684 16.25 21.29 -31.44
CA PRO A 684 17.62 21.71 -31.22
C PRO A 684 17.82 22.49 -29.93
N ARG A 685 19.10 22.61 -29.55
CA ARG A 685 19.58 23.58 -28.57
C ARG A 685 19.43 25.00 -29.12
N ALA A 686 18.91 25.90 -28.29
CA ALA A 686 19.25 27.32 -28.22
C ALA A 686 19.36 27.66 -26.73
#